data_AF-A0A5N6GNK1-F1
#
_entry.id   AF-A0A5N6GNK1-F1
#
_cell.length_a   1.000
_cell.length_b   1.000
_cell.length_c   1.000
_cell.angle_alpha   90.00
_cell.angle_beta   90.00
_cell.angle_gamma   90.00
#
_symmetry.space_group_name_H-M   'P 1'
#
loop_
_entity.id
_entity.type
_entity.pdbx_description
1 polymer ?
#
loop_
_entity_poly.entity_id
_entity_poly.type
_entity_poly.pdbx_seq_one_letter_code
_entity_poly.pdbx_strand_id
1 'polypeptide(L)'
;MYYREDSVTRAEAETFQWITDVSLEERDKAAGLGDTRLTTRKVETRDSFLQWLRNGTGIYHVCGKAGSGKSTLMKLLCNSSRVQKELQSWAKPHQLVFAKFFFWSAGEKLQRSIEGLYRGILFEVLKRFPQLIPHIFPGTSTAFQALPQDINLPQCRLEEAKVAFMKLVALPATSNHRICLFIDGLDEYQGDSLDHEFMESFNCCPRQQIQLHQLTQSDIREYCLAMMKKDRNFERIKESYRELAENIVLRADGVFLWARLATRSFLGGVGYRDSPQTLRKKLAAIPEDMKTLFDNMLGGVDSSAREEADKLLLIASELPYPCIPAVLFSWLDDLHDVTFPYRVQGTGYSEKYLKNRVDIVRSKIDSLSKGLLELHTEPDTEGCGKYRVMFFHRTARDYLRDSKVNQLRNRLPDFNVQDSCCRLLLAYCLFSSMEYDRGRAFDKKVNIGLAQFELFRRLSHSPTSSKIVAVFQHMWGNSLFSHIPIIFYHSGRNRINGVAIRSSHPKNRFHYWCWLLCHDQAKFVLDRLSASASLPKDPSFQKQLFVLSVAYGHRDLVRVLLQKGVSPSDNFTVKLGKEMKESPMSLWMITLTLCAQQMIDDANSRSAGILLELLSWSSELDHDAFFLVHLHQWACSQMETLAPQQLKMISLQQLLSLRDTPESRELSSLITRRTQAHWWDRLMAGASPCHKMDYQHFTAKSLGIRIGFTEYIASKQEGKSLKEGLC
;
A
#
# COMPACT_ATOMS: atom_id res chain seq x y z
N MET A 1 2.27 7.63 1.35
CA MET A 1 2.68 8.19 0.04
C MET A 1 4.11 8.75 0.09
N TYR A 2 4.47 9.60 1.06
CA TYR A 2 5.78 10.29 1.11
C TYR A 2 6.99 9.47 1.60
N TYR A 3 6.79 8.26 2.14
CA TYR A 3 7.86 7.45 2.73
C TYR A 3 9.11 7.27 1.83
N ARG A 4 8.91 7.12 0.52
CA ARG A 4 10.05 7.00 -0.41
C ARG A 4 10.84 8.29 -0.50
N GLU A 5 10.17 9.43 -0.64
CA GLU A 5 10.83 10.74 -0.64
C GLU A 5 11.59 10.96 0.67
N ASP A 6 10.98 10.63 1.81
CA ASP A 6 11.61 10.79 3.13
C ASP A 6 12.85 9.90 3.29
N SER A 7 12.81 8.66 2.77
CA SER A 7 13.93 7.72 2.79
C SER A 7 15.12 8.12 1.91
N VAL A 8 14.91 9.01 0.91
CA VAL A 8 16.02 9.52 0.08
C VAL A 8 16.93 10.39 0.93
N THR A 9 18.21 10.01 1.00
CA THR A 9 19.24 10.81 1.68
C THR A 9 19.31 12.21 1.07
N ARG A 10 19.37 13.24 1.93
CA ARG A 10 19.61 14.61 1.47
C ARG A 10 20.99 14.70 0.82
N ALA A 11 21.13 15.61 -0.15
CA ALA A 11 22.42 15.89 -0.76
C ALA A 11 23.41 16.35 0.32
N GLU A 12 24.58 15.72 0.38
CA GLU A 12 25.65 16.09 1.32
C GLU A 12 26.48 17.24 0.72
N ALA A 13 26.92 18.19 1.55
CA ALA A 13 27.89 19.24 1.19
C ALA A 13 27.62 19.94 -0.16
N GLU A 14 26.44 20.55 -0.33
CA GLU A 14 26.09 21.33 -1.54
C GLU A 14 26.07 20.54 -2.88
N THR A 15 26.19 19.21 -2.82
CA THR A 15 26.13 18.32 -4.00
C THR A 15 24.90 18.60 -4.87
N PHE A 16 25.10 18.65 -6.18
CA PHE A 16 24.10 18.95 -7.21
C PHE A 16 23.59 20.39 -7.26
N GLN A 17 24.04 21.30 -6.39
CA GLN A 17 23.53 22.69 -6.42
C GLN A 17 23.85 23.42 -7.73
N TRP A 18 24.90 23.02 -8.44
CA TRP A 18 25.29 23.55 -9.76
C TRP A 18 24.15 23.54 -10.80
N ILE A 19 23.16 22.64 -10.68
CA ILE A 19 22.01 22.60 -11.60
C ILE A 19 20.99 23.73 -11.34
N THR A 20 21.08 24.40 -10.20
CA THR A 20 20.14 25.47 -9.79
C THR A 20 20.81 26.78 -9.38
N ASP A 21 22.06 26.76 -8.94
CA ASP A 21 22.79 27.94 -8.47
C ASP A 21 23.95 28.27 -9.41
N VAL A 22 24.02 29.53 -9.85
CA VAL A 22 25.04 30.05 -10.77
C VAL A 22 26.29 30.52 -10.01
N SER A 23 26.15 30.86 -8.73
CA SER A 23 27.20 31.50 -7.93
C SER A 23 28.30 30.54 -7.44
N LEU A 24 28.00 29.25 -7.32
CA LEU A 24 28.96 28.23 -6.89
C LEU A 24 30.02 27.92 -7.96
N GLU A 25 29.66 28.04 -9.24
CA GLU A 25 30.61 27.82 -10.33
C GLU A 25 31.57 29.00 -10.55
N GLU A 26 31.18 30.23 -10.20
CA GLU A 26 32.11 31.37 -10.19
C GLU A 26 33.20 31.18 -9.13
N ARG A 27 32.86 30.54 -8.00
CA ARG A 27 33.85 30.11 -7.01
C ARG A 27 34.73 28.98 -7.53
N ASP A 28 34.18 27.97 -8.21
CA ASP A 28 34.96 26.87 -8.79
C ASP A 28 35.92 27.34 -9.89
N LYS A 29 35.50 28.30 -10.74
CA LYS A 29 36.35 28.95 -11.74
C LYS A 29 37.43 29.81 -11.08
N ALA A 30 37.11 30.56 -10.02
CA ALA A 30 38.08 31.37 -9.28
C ALA A 30 39.09 30.54 -8.47
N ALA A 31 38.73 29.32 -8.08
CA ALA A 31 39.59 28.42 -7.29
C ALA A 31 40.61 27.62 -8.12
N GLY A 32 40.56 27.66 -9.46
CA GLY A 32 41.55 27.03 -10.35
C GLY A 32 41.66 25.50 -10.25
N LEU A 33 40.63 24.83 -9.70
CA LEU A 33 40.68 23.43 -9.24
C LEU A 33 39.85 22.44 -10.09
N GLY A 34 39.51 22.77 -11.34
CA GLY A 34 38.62 21.94 -12.17
C GLY A 34 38.99 21.81 -13.65
N ASP A 35 38.70 20.64 -14.23
CA ASP A 35 38.76 20.38 -15.68
C ASP A 35 37.73 21.27 -16.40
N THR A 36 38.23 22.20 -17.22
CA THR A 36 37.44 23.20 -17.95
C THR A 36 36.31 22.58 -18.79
N ARG A 37 36.49 21.34 -19.28
CA ARG A 37 35.48 20.64 -20.09
C ARG A 37 34.26 20.20 -19.28
N LEU A 38 34.48 19.71 -18.05
CA LEU A 38 33.39 19.28 -17.17
C LEU A 38 32.56 20.47 -16.68
N THR A 39 33.22 21.57 -16.33
CA THR A 39 32.52 22.83 -15.98
C THR A 39 31.69 23.34 -17.15
N THR A 40 32.22 23.28 -18.38
CA THR A 40 31.47 23.67 -19.59
C THR A 40 30.23 22.79 -19.78
N ARG A 41 30.36 21.47 -19.60
CA ARG A 41 29.24 20.54 -19.74
C ARG A 41 28.16 20.70 -18.66
N LYS A 42 28.55 20.98 -17.41
CA LYS A 42 27.60 21.30 -16.33
C LYS A 42 26.81 22.57 -16.65
N VAL A 43 27.47 23.61 -17.14
CA VAL A 43 26.84 24.86 -17.60
C VAL A 43 25.86 24.59 -18.74
N GLU A 44 26.28 23.91 -19.81
CA GLU A 44 25.40 23.57 -20.93
C GLU A 44 24.17 22.76 -20.49
N THR A 45 24.40 21.79 -19.59
CA THR A 45 23.32 20.94 -19.05
C THR A 45 22.36 21.74 -18.20
N ARG A 46 22.86 22.61 -17.32
CA ARG A 46 22.07 23.51 -16.49
C ARG A 46 21.25 24.45 -17.36
N ASP A 47 21.89 25.11 -18.33
CA ASP A 47 21.25 26.11 -19.16
C ASP A 47 20.18 25.47 -20.03
N SER A 48 20.44 24.27 -20.59
CA SER A 48 19.45 23.44 -21.26
C SER A 48 18.27 23.08 -20.34
N PHE A 49 18.54 22.66 -19.10
CA PHE A 49 17.50 22.30 -18.13
C PHE A 49 16.66 23.53 -17.72
N LEU A 50 17.28 24.65 -17.37
CA LEU A 50 16.59 25.89 -17.00
C LEU A 50 15.82 26.47 -18.19
N GLN A 51 16.35 26.39 -19.41
CA GLN A 51 15.64 26.79 -20.62
C GLN A 51 14.41 25.90 -20.86
N TRP A 52 14.53 24.59 -20.64
CA TRP A 52 13.39 23.68 -20.68
C TRP A 52 12.35 24.00 -19.60
N LEU A 53 12.76 24.33 -18.38
CA LEU A 53 11.82 24.77 -17.33
C LEU A 53 11.08 26.06 -17.71
N ARG A 54 11.73 26.99 -18.42
CA ARG A 54 11.16 28.29 -18.82
C ARG A 54 10.23 28.22 -20.01
N ASN A 55 10.59 27.45 -21.03
CA ASN A 55 9.97 27.50 -22.36
C ASN A 55 9.70 26.12 -22.98
N GLY A 56 10.08 25.03 -22.30
CA GLY A 56 9.98 23.68 -22.83
C GLY A 56 8.56 23.09 -22.77
N THR A 57 8.42 21.96 -23.46
CA THR A 57 7.27 21.07 -23.41
C THR A 57 7.77 19.62 -23.41
N GLY A 58 6.91 18.66 -23.08
CA GLY A 58 7.23 17.24 -23.12
C GLY A 58 7.99 16.75 -21.89
N ILE A 59 8.86 15.75 -22.09
CA ILE A 59 9.53 14.99 -21.02
C ILE A 59 11.01 15.33 -21.00
N TYR A 60 11.52 15.65 -19.81
CA TYR A 60 12.95 15.84 -19.56
C TYR A 60 13.48 14.72 -18.67
N HIS A 61 14.34 13.87 -19.22
CA HIS A 61 14.72 12.61 -18.58
C HIS A 61 16.02 12.73 -17.79
N VAL A 62 16.04 12.29 -16.53
CA VAL A 62 17.27 12.15 -15.74
C VAL A 62 17.64 10.66 -15.65
N CYS A 63 18.73 10.29 -16.33
CA CYS A 63 19.23 8.93 -16.36
C CYS A 63 20.65 8.83 -15.77
N GLY A 64 21.10 7.60 -15.51
CA GLY A 64 22.46 7.35 -15.01
C GLY A 64 22.58 6.04 -14.24
N LYS A 65 23.82 5.66 -13.93
CA LYS A 65 24.17 4.41 -13.23
C LYS A 65 23.46 4.28 -11.87
N ALA A 66 23.31 3.04 -11.40
CA ALA A 66 22.81 2.79 -10.04
C ALA A 66 23.75 3.47 -9.02
N GLY A 67 23.18 4.09 -7.98
CA GLY A 67 23.98 4.78 -6.95
C GLY A 67 24.63 6.10 -7.38
N SER A 68 24.31 6.66 -8.55
CA SER A 68 24.83 7.97 -9.01
C SER A 68 24.13 9.19 -8.37
N GLY A 69 23.10 8.98 -7.54
CA GLY A 69 22.39 10.06 -6.85
C GLY A 69 21.13 10.60 -7.54
N LYS A 70 20.51 9.87 -8.47
CA LYS A 70 19.30 10.31 -9.22
C LYS A 70 18.14 10.73 -8.31
N SER A 71 17.72 9.86 -7.39
CA SER A 71 16.64 10.18 -6.45
C SER A 71 17.01 11.36 -5.55
N THR A 72 18.29 11.49 -5.17
CA THR A 72 18.81 12.62 -4.37
C THR A 72 18.73 13.93 -5.16
N LEU A 73 19.11 13.93 -6.45
CA LEU A 73 18.92 15.06 -7.34
C LEU A 73 17.43 15.40 -7.49
N MET A 74 16.56 14.42 -7.73
CA MET A 74 15.12 14.66 -7.88
C MET A 74 14.53 15.31 -6.62
N LYS A 75 14.89 14.81 -5.42
CA LYS A 75 14.49 15.42 -4.15
C LYS A 75 15.01 16.85 -3.99
N LEU A 76 16.22 17.15 -4.45
CA LEU A 76 16.77 18.51 -4.44
C LEU A 76 15.97 19.43 -5.38
N LEU A 77 15.69 18.98 -6.62
CA LEU A 77 14.93 19.74 -7.60
C LEU A 77 13.50 20.04 -7.14
N CYS A 78 12.80 19.05 -6.55
CA CYS A 78 11.47 19.21 -5.97
C CYS A 78 11.40 20.32 -4.90
N ASN A 79 12.49 20.56 -4.18
CA ASN A 79 12.57 21.51 -3.07
C ASN A 79 13.32 22.81 -3.44
N SER A 80 13.74 22.97 -4.70
CA SER A 80 14.52 24.12 -5.13
C SER A 80 13.64 25.34 -5.41
N SER A 81 13.94 26.44 -4.71
CA SER A 81 13.27 27.73 -4.93
C SER A 81 13.51 28.28 -6.33
N ARG A 82 14.66 27.99 -6.96
CA ARG A 82 14.97 28.40 -8.32
C ARG A 82 14.10 27.67 -9.34
N VAL A 83 14.03 26.34 -9.24
CA VAL A 83 13.17 25.51 -10.11
C VAL A 83 11.72 25.99 -10.02
N GLN A 84 11.25 26.25 -8.80
CA GLN A 84 9.91 26.76 -8.59
C GLN A 84 9.69 28.14 -9.24
N LYS A 85 10.65 29.07 -9.14
CA LYS A 85 10.58 30.38 -9.80
C LYS A 85 10.54 30.26 -11.33
N GLU A 86 11.34 29.38 -11.92
CA GLU A 86 11.35 29.19 -13.37
C GLU A 86 10.05 28.60 -13.88
N LEU A 87 9.53 27.57 -13.21
CA LEU A 87 8.23 26.97 -13.53
C LEU A 87 7.09 27.97 -13.33
N GLN A 88 7.16 28.85 -12.33
CA GLN A 88 6.19 29.93 -12.14
C GLN A 88 6.26 30.94 -13.30
N SER A 89 7.45 31.26 -13.79
CA SER A 89 7.62 32.13 -14.95
C SER A 89 7.05 31.50 -16.21
N TRP A 90 7.32 30.22 -16.44
CA TRP A 90 6.75 29.44 -17.53
C TRP A 90 5.22 29.35 -17.44
N ALA A 91 4.67 29.20 -16.23
CA ALA A 91 3.22 29.08 -16.05
C ALA A 91 2.49 30.37 -16.43
N LYS A 92 3.08 31.55 -16.19
CA LYS A 92 2.41 32.85 -16.39
C LYS A 92 1.85 33.00 -17.82
N PRO A 93 0.64 33.58 -17.97
CA PRO A 93 -0.23 34.14 -16.91
C PRO A 93 -1.05 33.11 -16.12
N HIS A 94 -0.89 31.82 -16.40
CA HIS A 94 -1.67 30.71 -15.82
C HIS A 94 -1.11 30.26 -14.46
N GLN A 95 -1.90 29.51 -13.70
CA GLN A 95 -1.49 28.92 -12.42
C GLN A 95 -0.66 27.65 -12.61
N LEU A 96 0.48 27.56 -11.92
CA LEU A 96 1.32 26.36 -11.93
C LEU A 96 0.71 25.26 -11.05
N VAL A 97 0.36 24.14 -11.66
CA VAL A 97 0.05 22.87 -10.99
C VAL A 97 1.34 22.04 -10.95
N PHE A 98 1.90 21.88 -9.75
CA PHE A 98 3.10 21.08 -9.54
C PHE A 98 2.77 19.89 -8.64
N ALA A 99 3.09 18.67 -9.10
CA ALA A 99 2.90 17.44 -8.34
C ALA A 99 4.08 16.49 -8.55
N LYS A 100 4.31 15.61 -7.58
CA LYS A 100 5.46 14.71 -7.53
C LYS A 100 5.04 13.30 -7.13
N PHE A 101 5.67 12.30 -7.74
CA PHE A 101 5.44 10.90 -7.41
C PHE A 101 6.75 10.13 -7.38
N PHE A 102 6.94 9.33 -6.33
CA PHE A 102 8.13 8.51 -6.15
C PHE A 102 7.70 7.06 -6.10
N PHE A 103 8.02 6.30 -7.14
CA PHE A 103 7.84 4.86 -7.14
C PHE A 103 8.74 4.23 -6.07
N TRP A 104 8.18 3.22 -5.40
CA TRP A 104 8.88 2.50 -4.36
C TRP A 104 8.53 1.03 -4.40
N SER A 105 9.47 0.24 -4.93
CA SER A 105 9.40 -1.22 -5.01
C SER A 105 9.20 -1.90 -3.66
N ALA A 106 9.70 -1.26 -2.59
CA ALA A 106 9.55 -1.71 -1.21
C ALA A 106 8.28 -1.17 -0.52
N GLY A 107 7.56 -0.25 -1.15
CA GLY A 107 6.33 0.32 -0.62
C GLY A 107 5.11 -0.60 -0.77
N GLU A 108 3.95 -0.08 -0.39
CA GLU A 108 2.66 -0.76 -0.63
C GLU A 108 2.39 -0.94 -2.13
N LYS A 109 1.46 -1.83 -2.50
CA LYS A 109 1.11 -2.11 -3.91
C LYS A 109 0.89 -0.85 -4.75
N LEU A 110 0.18 0.15 -4.19
CA LEU A 110 -0.04 1.43 -4.86
C LEU A 110 1.27 2.20 -5.12
N GLN A 111 2.25 2.15 -4.22
CA GLN A 111 3.51 2.89 -4.39
C GLN A 111 4.41 2.32 -5.50
N ARG A 112 4.08 1.15 -6.05
CA ARG A 112 4.80 0.50 -7.15
C ARG A 112 3.94 0.24 -8.38
N SER A 113 2.70 0.73 -8.43
CA SER A 113 1.77 0.50 -9.53
C SER A 113 1.34 1.79 -10.22
N ILE A 114 0.84 1.66 -11.46
CA ILE A 114 0.32 2.79 -12.23
C ILE A 114 -0.92 3.40 -11.57
N GLU A 115 -1.71 2.56 -10.91
CA GLU A 115 -2.85 2.97 -10.11
C GLU A 115 -2.46 3.98 -9.04
N GLY A 116 -1.37 3.72 -8.32
CA GLY A 116 -0.93 4.65 -7.30
C GLY A 116 -0.31 5.92 -7.87
N LEU A 117 0.30 5.87 -9.07
CA LEU A 117 0.70 7.09 -9.78
C LEU A 117 -0.51 7.98 -10.05
N TYR A 118 -1.56 7.44 -10.69
CA TYR A 118 -2.78 8.20 -10.99
C TYR A 118 -3.41 8.78 -9.73
N ARG A 119 -3.65 7.93 -8.73
CA ARG A 119 -4.26 8.35 -7.45
C ARG A 119 -3.41 9.35 -6.70
N GLY A 120 -2.08 9.17 -6.70
CA GLY A 120 -1.15 10.04 -5.98
C GLY A 120 -1.09 11.44 -6.57
N ILE A 121 -0.93 11.53 -7.89
CA ILE A 121 -0.95 12.82 -8.58
C ILE A 121 -2.32 13.49 -8.44
N LEU A 122 -3.42 12.77 -8.65
CA LEU A 122 -4.77 13.32 -8.47
C LEU A 122 -4.98 13.86 -7.05
N PHE A 123 -4.57 13.09 -6.03
CA PHE A 123 -4.69 13.52 -4.64
C PHE A 123 -3.88 14.79 -4.37
N GLU A 124 -2.62 14.83 -4.79
CA GLU A 124 -1.74 15.99 -4.57
C GLU A 124 -2.26 17.25 -5.26
N VAL A 125 -2.71 17.12 -6.52
CA VAL A 125 -3.24 18.23 -7.30
C VAL A 125 -4.58 18.71 -6.76
N LEU A 126 -5.54 17.82 -6.56
CA LEU A 126 -6.90 18.21 -6.17
C LEU A 126 -6.99 18.74 -4.74
N LYS A 127 -6.09 18.29 -3.86
CA LYS A 127 -5.96 18.86 -2.51
C LYS A 127 -5.52 20.33 -2.58
N ARG A 128 -4.65 20.69 -3.54
CA ARG A 128 -4.11 22.05 -3.70
C ARG A 128 -4.99 22.95 -4.57
N PHE A 129 -5.66 22.37 -5.56
CA PHE A 129 -6.55 23.08 -6.48
C PHE A 129 -7.96 22.46 -6.46
N PRO A 130 -8.74 22.64 -5.37
CA PRO A 130 -10.08 22.07 -5.25
C PRO A 130 -11.05 22.52 -6.36
N GLN A 131 -10.78 23.66 -7.00
CA GLN A 131 -11.56 24.16 -8.14
C GLN A 131 -11.46 23.28 -9.39
N LEU A 132 -10.48 22.36 -9.47
CA LEU A 132 -10.37 21.40 -10.58
C LEU A 132 -11.26 20.17 -10.38
N ILE A 133 -11.73 19.91 -9.15
CA ILE A 133 -12.60 18.76 -8.82
C ILE A 133 -13.86 18.71 -9.70
N PRO A 134 -14.62 19.81 -9.92
CA PRO A 134 -15.80 19.79 -10.78
C PRO A 134 -15.49 19.45 -12.25
N HIS A 135 -14.30 19.77 -12.73
CA HIS A 135 -13.92 19.51 -14.11
C HIS A 135 -13.40 18.09 -14.32
N ILE A 136 -12.62 17.59 -13.35
CA ILE A 136 -12.05 16.25 -13.39
C ILE A 136 -13.12 15.20 -13.06
N PHE A 137 -14.01 15.51 -12.10
CA PHE A 137 -15.13 14.68 -11.68
C PHE A 137 -16.48 15.44 -11.82
N PRO A 138 -16.93 15.73 -13.06
CA PRO A 138 -18.19 16.42 -13.31
C PRO A 138 -19.34 15.53 -12.84
N GLY A 139 -19.91 15.87 -11.67
CA GLY A 139 -20.92 15.06 -10.96
C GLY A 139 -20.66 14.86 -9.47
N THR A 140 -19.43 15.11 -8.96
CA THR A 140 -19.11 14.93 -7.52
C THR A 140 -18.75 16.23 -6.78
N SER A 141 -18.56 17.36 -7.45
CA SER A 141 -18.09 18.62 -6.83
C SER A 141 -19.01 19.18 -5.73
N THR A 142 -20.32 19.11 -5.91
CA THR A 142 -21.32 19.44 -4.88
C THR A 142 -21.24 18.47 -3.68
N ALA A 143 -20.86 17.22 -3.94
CA ALA A 143 -20.64 16.18 -2.94
C ALA A 143 -19.26 16.24 -2.26
N PHE A 144 -18.34 17.16 -2.60
CA PHE A 144 -17.04 17.34 -1.93
C PHE A 144 -16.94 18.61 -1.05
N GLN A 145 -17.70 19.66 -1.35
CA GLN A 145 -17.64 20.93 -0.60
C GLN A 145 -18.37 20.97 0.76
N ALA A 146 -19.31 20.07 1.05
CA ALA A 146 -20.05 20.02 2.32
C ALA A 146 -19.59 18.92 3.31
N LEU A 147 -18.37 18.37 3.16
CA LEU A 147 -17.88 17.16 3.88
C LEU A 147 -17.05 17.66 5.07
N PRO A 148 -17.41 17.32 6.33
CA PRO A 148 -16.48 17.42 7.46
C PRO A 148 -15.16 16.67 7.17
N GLN A 149 -14.06 17.15 7.74
CA GLN A 149 -12.69 16.67 7.47
C GLN A 149 -12.42 15.18 7.83
N ASP A 150 -13.36 14.49 8.50
CA ASP A 150 -13.15 13.17 9.12
C ASP A 150 -13.84 11.98 8.40
N ILE A 151 -14.18 12.10 7.11
CA ILE A 151 -14.98 11.07 6.41
C ILE A 151 -14.13 10.27 5.40
N ASN A 152 -14.17 8.94 5.54
CA ASN A 152 -13.62 8.01 4.55
C ASN A 152 -14.35 8.16 3.21
N LEU A 153 -13.62 8.63 2.20
CA LEU A 153 -14.10 8.76 0.82
C LEU A 153 -14.32 7.37 0.20
N PRO A 154 -15.33 7.17 -0.67
CA PRO A 154 -15.46 5.94 -1.45
C PRO A 154 -14.18 5.71 -2.27
N GLN A 155 -13.74 4.45 -2.36
CA GLN A 155 -12.58 4.09 -3.16
C GLN A 155 -12.88 4.39 -4.64
N CYS A 156 -12.35 5.49 -5.17
CA CYS A 156 -12.29 5.74 -6.62
C CYS A 156 -11.72 4.50 -7.31
N ARG A 157 -12.21 4.05 -8.47
CA ARG A 157 -11.64 2.86 -9.15
C ARG A 157 -10.34 3.19 -9.89
N LEU A 158 -9.63 2.15 -10.35
CA LEU A 158 -8.51 2.35 -11.29
C LEU A 158 -8.97 3.04 -12.59
N GLU A 159 -10.03 2.57 -13.26
CA GLU A 159 -10.49 3.17 -14.52
C GLU A 159 -10.95 4.62 -14.35
N GLU A 160 -11.64 4.92 -13.24
CA GLU A 160 -12.02 6.29 -12.90
C GLU A 160 -10.79 7.15 -12.61
N ALA A 161 -9.81 6.64 -11.87
CA ALA A 161 -8.56 7.34 -11.59
C ALA A 161 -7.75 7.57 -12.88
N LYS A 162 -7.73 6.61 -13.80
CA LYS A 162 -7.10 6.74 -15.11
C LYS A 162 -7.80 7.82 -15.94
N VAL A 163 -9.12 7.75 -16.08
CA VAL A 163 -9.91 8.76 -16.81
C VAL A 163 -9.74 10.14 -16.18
N ALA A 164 -9.78 10.24 -14.85
CA ALA A 164 -9.56 11.49 -14.12
C ALA A 164 -8.15 12.04 -14.34
N PHE A 165 -7.13 11.18 -14.30
CA PHE A 165 -5.75 11.57 -14.59
C PHE A 165 -5.59 12.04 -16.03
N MET A 166 -6.19 11.34 -17.00
CA MET A 166 -6.16 11.75 -18.40
C MET A 166 -6.87 13.08 -18.61
N LYS A 167 -8.01 13.34 -17.93
CA LYS A 167 -8.67 14.65 -17.95
C LYS A 167 -7.81 15.75 -17.32
N LEU A 168 -7.09 15.44 -16.24
CA LEU A 168 -6.16 16.37 -15.62
C LEU A 168 -5.03 16.73 -16.60
N VAL A 169 -4.39 15.74 -17.23
CA VAL A 169 -3.28 15.98 -18.17
C VAL A 169 -3.77 16.63 -19.48
N ALA A 170 -4.98 16.32 -19.92
CA ALA A 170 -5.63 16.90 -21.10
C ALA A 170 -6.47 18.14 -20.78
N LEU A 171 -6.18 18.84 -19.68
CA LEU A 171 -6.87 20.08 -19.34
C LEU A 171 -6.84 21.03 -20.54
N PRO A 172 -7.99 21.61 -20.95
CA PRO A 172 -8.05 22.46 -22.13
C PRO A 172 -7.07 23.62 -22.04
N ALA A 173 -6.59 24.13 -23.18
CA ALA A 173 -5.76 25.33 -23.23
C ALA A 173 -6.46 26.58 -22.63
N THR A 174 -7.79 26.55 -22.49
CA THR A 174 -8.60 27.57 -21.81
C THR A 174 -8.60 27.43 -20.29
N SER A 175 -8.12 26.30 -19.75
CA SER A 175 -7.92 26.16 -18.32
C SER A 175 -6.81 27.13 -17.90
N ASN A 176 -7.03 27.90 -16.83
CA ASN A 176 -6.04 28.86 -16.35
C ASN A 176 -4.86 28.17 -15.63
N HIS A 177 -4.41 27.00 -16.09
CA HIS A 177 -3.45 26.14 -15.41
C HIS A 177 -2.37 25.61 -16.37
N ARG A 178 -1.14 25.44 -15.88
CA ARG A 178 -0.07 24.67 -16.53
C ARG A 178 0.46 23.61 -15.57
N ILE A 179 0.66 22.39 -16.06
CA ILE A 179 0.98 21.23 -15.22
C ILE A 179 2.44 20.81 -15.41
N CYS A 180 3.14 20.59 -14.30
CA CYS A 180 4.47 20.01 -14.27
C CYS A 180 4.48 18.86 -13.26
N LEU A 181 4.94 17.68 -13.71
CA LEU A 181 4.97 16.46 -12.92
C LEU A 181 6.41 15.98 -12.77
N PHE A 182 6.83 15.69 -11.53
CA PHE A 182 8.14 15.09 -11.25
C PHE A 182 7.94 13.64 -10.82
N ILE A 183 8.49 12.70 -11.58
CA ILE A 183 8.31 11.27 -11.33
C ILE A 183 9.69 10.62 -11.15
N ASP A 184 9.92 9.99 -10.00
CA ASP A 184 11.16 9.26 -9.67
C ASP A 184 10.92 7.75 -9.57
N GLY A 185 11.98 6.98 -9.82
CA GLY A 185 11.96 5.53 -9.63
C GLY A 185 11.15 4.78 -10.68
N LEU A 186 11.09 5.26 -11.92
CA LEU A 186 10.36 4.58 -13.01
C LEU A 186 10.78 3.10 -13.17
N ASP A 187 12.03 2.77 -12.86
CA ASP A 187 12.57 1.41 -12.84
C ASP A 187 12.06 0.53 -11.67
N GLU A 188 11.37 1.12 -10.70
CA GLU A 188 10.76 0.44 -9.55
C GLU A 188 9.27 0.09 -9.77
N TYR A 189 8.72 0.44 -10.93
CA TYR A 189 7.36 0.09 -11.32
C TYR A 189 7.19 -1.44 -11.45
N GLN A 190 6.09 -1.96 -10.91
CA GLN A 190 5.69 -3.36 -10.95
C GLN A 190 4.22 -3.46 -11.36
N GLY A 191 3.96 -3.77 -12.63
CA GLY A 191 2.62 -4.10 -13.11
C GLY A 191 2.64 -4.86 -14.44
N ASP A 192 1.46 -5.05 -15.02
CA ASP A 192 1.24 -6.01 -16.11
C ASP A 192 1.76 -5.51 -17.46
N SER A 193 2.00 -6.44 -18.38
CA SER A 193 2.61 -6.17 -19.70
C SER A 193 1.96 -5.08 -20.55
N LEU A 194 0.68 -4.76 -20.33
CA LEU A 194 -0.06 -3.70 -21.04
C LEU A 194 0.35 -2.28 -20.65
N ASP A 195 0.98 -2.10 -19.49
CA ASP A 195 1.44 -0.80 -19.00
C ASP A 195 2.85 -0.43 -19.50
N HIS A 196 3.57 -1.36 -20.15
CA HIS A 196 4.90 -1.11 -20.68
C HIS A 196 4.93 -0.02 -21.77
N GLU A 197 3.88 0.10 -22.58
CA GLU A 197 3.78 1.13 -23.62
C GLU A 197 3.76 2.56 -23.04
N PHE A 198 3.09 2.74 -21.89
CA PHE A 198 3.11 4.01 -21.15
C PHE A 198 4.51 4.31 -20.61
N MET A 199 5.22 3.30 -20.09
CA MET A 199 6.56 3.46 -19.54
C MET A 199 7.62 3.71 -20.64
N GLU A 200 7.48 3.08 -21.80
CA GLU A 200 8.37 3.28 -22.96
C GLU A 200 8.23 4.68 -23.56
N SER A 201 7.05 5.31 -23.46
CA SER A 201 6.83 6.68 -23.90
C SER A 201 7.77 7.71 -23.24
N PHE A 202 8.30 7.42 -22.04
CA PHE A 202 9.26 8.27 -21.34
C PHE A 202 10.69 8.20 -21.91
N ASN A 203 11.02 7.22 -22.76
CA ASN A 203 12.36 7.03 -23.32
C ASN A 203 12.57 7.69 -24.70
N CYS A 204 11.57 8.41 -25.23
CA CYS A 204 11.53 8.83 -26.64
C CYS A 204 12.30 10.10 -27.03
N CYS A 205 13.01 10.78 -26.10
CA CYS A 205 13.65 12.09 -26.38
C CYS A 205 15.14 12.17 -25.99
N PRO A 206 16.08 11.72 -26.85
CA PRO A 206 17.52 11.76 -26.55
C PRO A 206 18.11 13.17 -26.35
N ARG A 207 17.46 14.21 -26.90
CA ARG A 207 17.91 15.61 -26.84
C ARG A 207 17.57 16.33 -25.53
N GLN A 208 16.70 15.76 -24.69
CA GLN A 208 16.26 16.34 -23.41
C GLN A 208 16.57 15.38 -22.27
N GLN A 209 17.85 15.08 -22.07
CA GLN A 209 18.28 14.19 -20.98
C GLN A 209 19.50 14.69 -20.21
N ILE A 210 19.54 14.37 -18.92
CA ILE A 210 20.72 14.46 -18.07
C ILE A 210 21.28 13.06 -17.85
N GLN A 211 22.55 12.85 -18.20
CA GLN A 211 23.30 11.66 -17.82
C GLN A 211 24.08 11.95 -16.53
N LEU A 212 23.43 11.78 -15.37
CA LEU A 212 23.90 12.29 -14.09
C LEU A 212 25.30 11.81 -13.69
N HIS A 213 25.60 10.53 -13.94
CA HIS A 213 26.90 9.93 -13.63
C HIS A 213 28.09 10.61 -14.35
N GLN A 214 27.86 11.33 -15.45
CA GLN A 214 28.92 12.06 -16.15
C GLN A 214 29.16 13.46 -15.58
N LEU A 215 28.33 13.89 -14.63
CA LEU A 215 28.35 15.24 -14.04
C LEU A 215 28.65 15.21 -12.54
N THR A 216 28.82 14.04 -11.93
CA THR A 216 29.03 13.89 -10.48
C THR A 216 30.50 14.03 -10.05
N GLN A 217 31.47 14.11 -10.99
CA GLN A 217 32.89 14.06 -10.64
C GLN A 217 33.34 15.17 -9.66
N SER A 218 32.93 16.42 -9.87
CA SER A 218 33.32 17.51 -8.97
C SER A 218 32.63 17.39 -7.61
N ASP A 219 31.36 16.97 -7.58
CA ASP A 219 30.62 16.74 -6.34
C ASP A 219 31.25 15.59 -5.52
N ILE A 220 31.67 14.51 -6.19
CA ILE A 220 32.39 13.38 -5.56
C ILE A 220 33.73 13.85 -5.00
N ARG A 221 34.47 14.69 -5.74
CA ARG A 221 35.77 15.25 -5.28
C ARG A 221 35.59 16.05 -4.00
N GLU A 222 34.63 16.96 -4.00
CA GLU A 222 34.34 17.80 -2.84
C GLU A 222 33.94 16.95 -1.64
N TYR A 223 33.06 15.97 -1.84
CA TYR A 223 32.69 15.00 -0.82
C TYR A 223 33.90 14.28 -0.23
N CYS A 224 34.78 13.72 -1.07
CA CYS A 224 35.98 13.00 -0.63
C CYS A 224 36.89 13.90 0.20
N LEU A 225 37.17 15.11 -0.28
CA LEU A 225 38.00 16.09 0.42
C LEU A 225 37.37 16.54 1.74
N ALA A 226 36.05 16.76 1.77
CA ALA A 226 35.33 17.12 2.99
C ALA A 226 35.40 16.02 4.05
N MET A 227 35.37 14.75 3.64
CA MET A 227 35.55 13.61 4.54
C MET A 227 37.00 13.46 5.01
N MET A 228 37.97 13.62 4.11
CA MET A 228 39.40 13.57 4.45
C MET A 228 39.83 14.72 5.37
N LYS A 229 39.22 15.92 5.23
CA LYS A 229 39.42 17.06 6.15
C LYS A 229 39.08 16.75 7.61
N LYS A 230 38.21 15.77 7.86
CA LYS A 230 37.84 15.34 9.21
C LYS A 230 38.88 14.39 9.83
N ASP A 231 39.81 13.87 9.02
CA ASP A 231 40.87 13.01 9.52
C ASP A 231 41.92 13.80 10.30
N ARG A 232 42.42 13.21 11.38
CA ARG A 232 43.41 13.84 12.26
C ARG A 232 44.75 14.12 11.56
N ASN A 233 45.06 13.40 10.48
CA ASN A 233 46.31 13.59 9.73
C ASN A 233 46.18 14.63 8.61
N PHE A 234 45.01 15.25 8.39
CA PHE A 234 44.75 16.07 7.20
C PHE A 234 45.82 17.13 6.93
N GLU A 235 46.17 17.95 7.92
CA GLU A 235 47.15 19.03 7.74
C GLU A 235 48.56 18.51 7.38
N ARG A 236 48.91 17.29 7.83
CA ARG A 236 50.24 16.70 7.57
C ARG A 236 50.37 16.18 6.14
N ILE A 237 49.30 15.64 5.56
CA ILE A 237 49.32 14.90 4.29
C ILE A 237 48.28 15.42 3.28
N LYS A 238 47.96 16.71 3.37
CA LYS A 238 46.93 17.39 2.57
C LYS A 238 47.09 17.19 1.06
N GLU A 239 48.30 17.32 0.53
CA GLU A 239 48.55 17.13 -0.91
C GLU A 239 48.37 15.67 -1.34
N SER A 240 48.79 14.71 -0.51
CA SER A 240 48.54 13.30 -0.76
C SER A 240 47.04 12.99 -0.71
N TYR A 241 46.28 13.58 0.21
CA TYR A 241 44.82 13.40 0.24
C TYR A 241 44.12 13.98 -0.99
N ARG A 242 44.60 15.10 -1.55
CA ARG A 242 44.09 15.62 -2.82
C ARG A 242 44.30 14.63 -3.96
N GLU A 243 45.51 14.09 -4.11
CA GLU A 243 45.81 13.09 -5.14
C GLU A 243 44.96 11.81 -4.97
N LEU A 244 44.81 11.33 -3.73
CA LEU A 244 43.99 10.16 -3.42
C LEU A 244 42.50 10.41 -3.69
N ALA A 245 42.01 11.62 -3.43
CA ALA A 245 40.64 12.01 -3.79
C ALA A 245 40.42 11.98 -5.30
N GLU A 246 41.36 12.48 -6.11
CA GLU A 246 41.27 12.36 -7.59
C GLU A 246 41.24 10.90 -8.04
N ASN A 247 42.04 10.04 -7.42
CA ASN A 247 42.03 8.62 -7.75
C ASN A 247 40.67 7.97 -7.43
N ILE A 248 40.03 8.33 -6.30
CA ILE A 248 38.66 7.90 -5.98
C ILE A 248 37.68 8.43 -7.03
N VAL A 249 37.75 9.70 -7.41
CA VAL A 249 36.86 10.32 -8.41
C VAL A 249 36.91 9.59 -9.74
N LEU A 250 38.12 9.28 -10.23
CA LEU A 250 38.32 8.56 -11.48
C LEU A 250 37.71 7.16 -11.42
N ARG A 251 37.94 6.42 -10.33
CA ARG A 251 37.49 5.03 -10.16
C ARG A 251 36.01 4.91 -9.85
N ALA A 252 35.41 5.94 -9.26
CA ALA A 252 33.98 5.97 -9.00
C ALA A 252 33.15 5.96 -10.29
N ASP A 253 33.71 6.44 -11.41
CA ASP A 253 33.06 6.47 -12.73
C ASP A 253 31.60 6.98 -12.67
N GLY A 254 31.44 8.03 -11.85
CA GLY A 254 30.18 8.72 -11.62
C GLY A 254 29.24 8.13 -10.56
N VAL A 255 29.61 7.01 -9.93
CA VAL A 255 28.81 6.30 -8.93
C VAL A 255 29.11 6.84 -7.53
N PHE A 256 28.29 7.78 -7.07
CA PHE A 256 28.45 8.45 -5.77
C PHE A 256 28.46 7.46 -4.59
N LEU A 257 27.63 6.41 -4.66
CA LEU A 257 27.60 5.36 -3.64
C LEU A 257 28.95 4.64 -3.51
N TRP A 258 29.60 4.34 -4.64
CA TRP A 258 30.93 3.72 -4.64
C TRP A 258 31.94 4.64 -3.98
N ALA A 259 31.96 5.92 -4.37
CA ALA A 259 32.88 6.90 -3.79
C ALA A 259 32.70 7.05 -2.28
N ARG A 260 31.45 7.05 -1.79
CA ARG A 260 31.13 7.07 -0.36
C ARG A 260 31.69 5.85 0.37
N LEU A 261 31.48 4.65 -0.15
CA LEU A 261 31.97 3.41 0.47
C LEU A 261 33.50 3.32 0.41
N ALA A 262 34.11 3.63 -0.74
CA ALA A 262 35.56 3.65 -0.92
C ALA A 262 36.23 4.66 0.03
N THR A 263 35.70 5.87 0.14
CA THR A 263 36.23 6.90 1.05
C THR A 263 36.12 6.46 2.52
N ARG A 264 34.98 5.89 2.93
CA ARG A 264 34.81 5.37 4.29
C ARG A 264 35.76 4.21 4.59
N SER A 265 35.89 3.26 3.67
CA SER A 265 36.79 2.11 3.79
C SER A 265 38.25 2.56 3.88
N PHE A 266 38.66 3.48 3.01
CA PHE A 266 39.99 4.07 3.01
C PHE A 266 40.29 4.76 4.35
N LEU A 267 39.43 5.69 4.79
CA LEU A 267 39.63 6.45 6.03
C LEU A 267 39.62 5.56 7.27
N GLY A 268 38.79 4.52 7.32
CA GLY A 268 38.80 3.53 8.41
C GLY A 268 40.11 2.75 8.52
N GLY A 269 40.86 2.64 7.42
CA GLY A 269 42.16 2.00 7.37
C GLY A 269 43.36 2.92 7.60
N VAL A 270 43.18 4.24 7.73
CA VAL A 270 44.30 5.19 7.89
C VAL A 270 44.89 5.10 9.30
N GLY A 271 46.18 4.75 9.39
CA GLY A 271 46.94 4.81 10.63
C GLY A 271 47.53 6.19 10.90
N TYR A 272 47.72 6.55 12.18
CA TYR A 272 48.23 7.86 12.65
C TYR A 272 49.61 8.26 12.08
N ARG A 273 50.34 7.36 11.40
CA ARG A 273 51.64 7.63 10.76
C ARG A 273 51.85 6.92 9.43
N ASP A 274 50.78 6.55 8.72
CA ASP A 274 50.96 5.94 7.40
C ASP A 274 51.70 6.90 6.46
N SER A 275 52.63 6.32 5.68
CA SER A 275 53.32 7.04 4.61
C SER A 275 52.38 7.22 3.40
N PRO A 276 52.58 8.22 2.54
CA PRO A 276 51.81 8.38 1.31
C PRO A 276 51.81 7.12 0.43
N GLN A 277 52.91 6.36 0.39
CA GLN A 277 53.00 5.10 -0.34
C GLN A 277 52.11 4.01 0.27
N THR A 278 52.04 3.93 1.59
CA THR A 278 51.14 3.02 2.31
C THR A 278 49.68 3.37 2.01
N LEU A 279 49.34 4.66 2.00
CA LEU A 279 48.00 5.14 1.69
C LEU A 279 47.60 4.83 0.23
N ARG A 280 48.50 5.04 -0.73
CA ARG A 280 48.28 4.64 -2.14
C ARG A 280 48.03 3.14 -2.28
N LYS A 281 48.80 2.29 -1.57
CA LYS A 281 48.58 0.83 -1.55
C LYS A 281 47.22 0.47 -0.95
N LYS A 282 46.82 1.11 0.15
CA LYS A 282 45.50 0.91 0.78
C LYS A 282 44.36 1.30 -0.16
N LEU A 283 44.51 2.41 -0.88
CA LEU A 283 43.51 2.84 -1.87
C LEU A 283 43.45 1.89 -3.08
N ALA A 284 44.59 1.44 -3.59
CA ALA A 284 44.66 0.49 -4.69
C ALA A 284 44.02 -0.87 -4.37
N ALA A 285 44.02 -1.27 -3.09
CA ALA A 285 43.38 -2.52 -2.64
C ALA A 285 41.85 -2.46 -2.61
N ILE A 286 41.24 -1.27 -2.69
CA ILE A 286 39.78 -1.13 -2.76
C ILE A 286 39.31 -1.60 -4.15
N PRO A 287 38.29 -2.48 -4.27
CA PRO A 287 37.77 -2.93 -5.56
C PRO A 287 37.05 -1.84 -6.36
N GLU A 288 37.07 -1.95 -7.70
CA GLU A 288 36.34 -1.05 -8.59
C GLU A 288 34.86 -1.41 -8.75
N ASP A 289 34.51 -2.70 -8.61
CA ASP A 289 33.13 -3.17 -8.72
C ASP A 289 32.35 -3.02 -7.40
N MET A 290 31.09 -2.58 -7.52
CA MET A 290 30.18 -2.40 -6.38
C MET A 290 29.87 -3.69 -5.64
N LYS A 291 29.75 -4.83 -6.34
CA LYS A 291 29.47 -6.12 -5.70
C LYS A 291 30.67 -6.57 -4.89
N THR A 292 31.88 -6.44 -5.45
CA THR A 292 33.12 -6.78 -4.73
C THR A 292 33.33 -5.89 -3.50
N LEU A 293 32.93 -4.61 -3.54
CA LEU A 293 32.92 -3.76 -2.34
C LEU A 293 32.02 -4.32 -1.23
N PHE A 294 30.79 -4.72 -1.58
CA PHE A 294 29.88 -5.34 -0.61
C PHE A 294 30.40 -6.69 -0.11
N ASP A 295 31.01 -7.50 -0.98
CA ASP A 295 31.69 -8.74 -0.60
C ASP A 295 32.81 -8.48 0.41
N ASN A 296 33.64 -7.44 0.20
CA ASN A 296 34.71 -7.08 1.12
C ASN A 296 34.17 -6.58 2.47
N MET A 297 33.09 -5.78 2.47
CA MET A 297 32.41 -5.36 3.69
C MET A 297 31.95 -6.57 4.50
N LEU A 298 31.24 -7.51 3.85
CA LEU A 298 30.81 -8.75 4.47
C LEU A 298 31.98 -9.65 4.85
N GLY A 299 33.07 -9.63 4.08
CA GLY A 299 34.30 -10.37 4.35
C GLY A 299 34.87 -10.08 5.73
N GLY A 300 34.72 -8.84 6.22
CA GLY A 300 35.17 -8.41 7.54
C GLY A 300 34.33 -8.93 8.73
N VAL A 301 33.24 -9.67 8.51
CA VAL A 301 32.51 -10.36 9.59
C VAL A 301 33.40 -11.43 10.21
N ASP A 302 33.44 -11.51 11.54
CA ASP A 302 34.26 -12.53 12.21
C ASP A 302 33.81 -13.95 11.83
N SER A 303 34.74 -14.90 11.75
CA SER A 303 34.41 -16.27 11.34
C SER A 303 33.42 -16.92 12.30
N SER A 304 33.49 -16.61 13.60
CA SER A 304 32.57 -17.13 14.61
C SER A 304 31.14 -16.58 14.45
N ALA A 305 30.99 -15.37 13.93
CA ALA A 305 29.71 -14.68 13.75
C ALA A 305 29.12 -14.85 12.34
N ARG A 306 29.79 -15.60 11.46
CA ARG A 306 29.43 -15.73 10.04
C ARG A 306 28.06 -16.36 9.84
N GLU A 307 27.76 -17.41 10.61
CA GLU A 307 26.47 -18.09 10.54
C GLU A 307 25.32 -17.15 10.95
N GLU A 308 25.49 -16.39 12.04
CA GLU A 308 24.50 -15.43 12.53
C GLU A 308 24.30 -14.27 11.53
N ALA A 309 25.38 -13.79 10.91
CA ALA A 309 25.32 -12.77 9.88
C ALA A 309 24.52 -13.23 8.65
N ASP A 310 24.75 -14.46 8.20
CA ASP A 310 24.04 -15.02 7.06
C ASP A 310 22.53 -15.16 7.36
N LYS A 311 22.16 -15.60 8.57
CA LYS A 311 20.76 -15.65 9.02
C LYS A 311 20.13 -14.25 9.01
N LEU A 312 20.79 -13.27 9.62
CA LEU A 312 20.32 -11.87 9.69
C LEU A 312 20.07 -11.30 8.29
N LEU A 313 21.02 -11.46 7.37
CA LEU A 313 20.93 -10.95 6.01
C LEU A 313 19.84 -11.66 5.20
N LEU A 314 19.73 -13.00 5.29
CA LEU A 314 18.66 -13.75 4.61
C LEU A 314 17.27 -13.30 5.08
N ILE A 315 17.08 -13.19 6.39
CA ILE A 315 15.82 -12.71 6.97
C ILE A 315 15.52 -11.28 6.50
N ALA A 316 16.50 -10.37 6.58
CA ALA A 316 16.32 -8.99 6.14
C ALA A 316 16.00 -8.88 4.63
N SER A 317 16.53 -9.80 3.81
CA SER A 317 16.27 -9.83 2.37
C SER A 317 14.85 -10.31 2.01
N GLU A 318 14.31 -11.25 2.79
CA GLU A 318 13.01 -11.88 2.57
C GLU A 318 11.86 -11.06 3.13
N LEU A 319 12.07 -10.35 4.25
CA LEU A 319 11.02 -9.52 4.82
C LEU A 319 10.56 -8.45 3.80
N PRO A 320 9.24 -8.24 3.69
CA PRO A 320 8.67 -7.49 2.58
C PRO A 320 8.95 -5.98 2.72
N TYR A 321 9.24 -5.54 3.95
CA TYR A 321 9.24 -4.14 4.34
C TYR A 321 10.65 -3.53 4.27
N PRO A 322 10.81 -2.30 3.74
CA PRO A 322 12.07 -1.57 3.73
C PRO A 322 12.50 -1.12 5.14
N CYS A 323 11.53 -0.98 6.05
CA CYS A 323 11.70 -0.61 7.47
C CYS A 323 11.28 -1.75 8.42
N ILE A 324 12.15 -2.74 8.61
CA ILE A 324 11.86 -3.90 9.43
C ILE A 324 11.80 -3.47 10.92
N PRO A 325 10.76 -3.80 11.71
CA PRO A 325 10.77 -3.51 13.14
C PRO A 325 12.05 -4.01 13.81
N ALA A 326 12.82 -3.11 14.43
CA ALA A 326 14.16 -3.45 14.92
C ALA A 326 14.12 -4.58 15.97
N VAL A 327 13.08 -4.58 16.82
CA VAL A 327 12.91 -5.57 17.88
C VAL A 327 12.86 -7.02 17.35
N LEU A 328 12.48 -7.26 16.08
CA LEU A 328 12.50 -8.59 15.47
C LEU A 328 13.87 -9.25 15.59
N PHE A 329 14.93 -8.50 15.28
CA PHE A 329 16.29 -9.02 15.32
C PHE A 329 16.82 -9.22 16.75
N SER A 330 16.08 -8.77 17.78
CA SER A 330 16.44 -9.07 19.18
C SER A 330 16.21 -10.54 19.55
N TRP A 331 15.45 -11.27 18.74
CA TRP A 331 15.19 -12.70 18.90
C TRP A 331 15.92 -13.58 17.88
N LEU A 332 16.98 -13.06 17.24
CA LEU A 332 17.74 -13.83 16.26
C LEU A 332 18.36 -15.10 16.88
N ASP A 333 18.80 -15.02 18.14
CA ASP A 333 19.39 -16.16 18.88
C ASP A 333 18.33 -17.17 19.31
N ASP A 334 17.09 -16.72 19.52
CA ASP A 334 15.99 -17.59 19.93
C ASP A 334 15.53 -18.51 18.79
N LEU A 335 15.93 -18.25 17.54
CA LEU A 335 15.61 -19.11 16.39
C LEU A 335 16.20 -20.53 16.49
N HIS A 336 17.24 -20.72 17.30
CA HIS A 336 17.78 -22.04 17.60
C HIS A 336 16.80 -22.90 18.42
N ASP A 337 15.91 -22.27 19.20
CA ASP A 337 14.88 -22.97 19.96
C ASP A 337 13.69 -23.28 19.03
N VAL A 338 13.48 -24.57 18.75
CA VAL A 338 12.36 -25.04 17.92
C VAL A 338 10.99 -24.70 18.56
N THR A 339 10.95 -24.38 19.85
CA THR A 339 9.76 -23.95 20.59
C THR A 339 9.58 -22.42 20.63
N PHE A 340 10.50 -21.63 20.11
CA PHE A 340 10.28 -20.21 19.86
C PHE A 340 9.24 -20.01 18.73
N PRO A 341 8.28 -19.07 18.86
CA PRO A 341 8.13 -18.04 19.90
C PRO A 341 7.11 -18.36 21.01
N TYR A 342 6.74 -19.63 21.21
CA TYR A 342 5.64 -20.01 22.11
C TYR A 342 5.93 -19.79 23.60
N ARG A 343 7.20 -19.61 23.97
CA ARG A 343 7.65 -19.25 25.33
C ARG A 343 7.69 -17.75 25.58
N VAL A 344 7.41 -16.91 24.57
CA VAL A 344 7.29 -15.45 24.75
C VAL A 344 5.97 -15.17 25.48
N GLN A 345 5.94 -15.49 26.77
CA GLN A 345 4.91 -15.04 27.71
C GLN A 345 5.48 -13.82 28.44
N GLY A 346 4.71 -12.74 28.47
CA GLY A 346 5.18 -11.48 29.03
C GLY A 346 4.04 -10.68 29.60
N THR A 347 4.20 -10.32 30.88
CA THR A 347 3.59 -9.13 31.48
C THR A 347 4.14 -7.91 30.73
N GLY A 348 3.31 -6.89 30.49
CA GLY A 348 3.66 -5.77 29.60
C GLY A 348 5.04 -5.14 29.85
N TYR A 349 5.71 -4.67 28.79
CA TYR A 349 7.09 -4.16 28.87
C TYR A 349 7.20 -2.66 29.14
N SER A 350 8.32 -2.20 29.70
CA SER A 350 8.62 -0.77 29.87
C SER A 350 9.35 -0.19 28.65
N GLU A 351 9.28 1.13 28.43
CA GLU A 351 10.06 1.78 27.35
C GLU A 351 11.56 1.54 27.52
N LYS A 352 12.05 1.51 28.77
CA LYS A 352 13.43 1.16 29.10
C LYS A 352 13.78 -0.26 28.63
N TYR A 353 12.89 -1.23 28.82
CA TYR A 353 13.08 -2.60 28.33
C TYR A 353 13.18 -2.66 26.81
N LEU A 354 12.29 -1.95 26.11
CA LEU A 354 12.32 -1.88 24.64
C LEU A 354 13.64 -1.24 24.14
N LYS A 355 14.07 -0.14 24.76
CA LYS A 355 15.32 0.53 24.40
C LYS A 355 16.53 -0.39 24.56
N ASN A 356 16.61 -1.14 25.67
CA ASN A 356 17.67 -2.12 25.89
C ASN A 356 17.71 -3.20 24.79
N ARG A 357 16.55 -3.73 24.38
CA ARG A 357 16.47 -4.69 23.25
C ARG A 357 16.94 -4.07 21.94
N VAL A 358 16.58 -2.83 21.67
CA VAL A 358 17.01 -2.12 20.45
C VAL A 358 18.51 -1.83 20.47
N ASP A 359 19.09 -1.53 21.63
CA ASP A 359 20.54 -1.34 21.76
C ASP A 359 21.31 -2.65 21.49
N ILE A 360 20.76 -3.81 21.90
CA ILE A 360 21.31 -5.14 21.49
C ILE A 360 21.25 -5.29 19.97
N VAL A 361 20.12 -4.95 19.35
CA VAL A 361 19.95 -5.04 17.89
C VAL A 361 20.92 -4.13 17.16
N ARG A 362 21.18 -2.91 17.66
CA ARG A 362 22.18 -2.00 17.08
C ARG A 362 23.54 -2.68 17.03
N SER A 363 23.99 -3.23 18.16
CA SER A 363 25.27 -3.94 18.25
C SER A 363 25.35 -5.13 17.27
N LYS A 364 24.29 -5.94 17.19
CA LYS A 364 24.20 -7.07 16.25
C LYS A 364 24.28 -6.61 14.80
N ILE A 365 23.53 -5.58 14.42
CA ILE A 365 23.52 -5.11 13.03
C ILE A 365 24.89 -4.54 12.64
N ASP A 366 25.51 -3.77 13.53
CA ASP A 366 26.84 -3.19 13.29
C ASP A 366 27.90 -4.28 13.10
N SER A 367 27.87 -5.34 13.91
CA SER A 367 28.83 -6.45 13.84
C SER A 367 28.57 -7.42 12.68
N LEU A 368 27.30 -7.77 12.43
CA LEU A 368 26.89 -8.83 11.51
C LEU A 368 26.68 -8.34 10.07
N SER A 369 26.23 -7.10 9.88
CA SER A 369 25.94 -6.55 8.55
C SER A 369 27.07 -5.67 8.00
N LYS A 370 28.00 -5.23 8.86
CA LYS A 370 29.12 -4.33 8.53
C LYS A 370 28.68 -3.06 7.79
N GLY A 371 27.51 -2.53 8.15
CA GLY A 371 26.94 -1.29 7.58
C GLY A 371 26.05 -1.50 6.35
N LEU A 372 25.72 -2.75 5.98
CA LEU A 372 24.68 -3.00 4.97
C LEU A 372 23.27 -2.69 5.50
N LEU A 373 23.05 -2.89 6.79
CA LEU A 373 21.81 -2.54 7.48
C LEU A 373 22.09 -1.41 8.48
N GLU A 374 21.15 -0.49 8.62
CA GLU A 374 21.22 0.66 9.53
C GLU A 374 19.95 0.72 10.40
N LEU A 375 20.12 1.13 11.66
CA LEU A 375 19.03 1.38 12.58
C LEU A 375 18.53 2.82 12.44
N HIS A 376 17.24 2.98 12.20
CA HIS A 376 16.54 4.26 12.11
C HIS A 376 15.52 4.43 13.24
N THR A 377 15.32 5.67 13.66
CA THR A 377 14.32 6.05 14.66
C THR A 377 13.29 6.96 14.01
N GLU A 378 12.01 6.58 14.06
CA GLU A 378 10.89 7.40 13.61
C GLU A 378 10.41 8.28 14.79
N PRO A 379 10.60 9.62 14.74
CA PRO A 379 10.28 10.49 15.87
C PRO A 379 8.77 10.54 16.18
N ASP A 380 7.92 10.39 15.16
CA ASP A 380 6.45 10.46 15.30
C ASP A 380 5.79 9.12 15.65
N THR A 381 6.58 8.06 15.89
CA THR A 381 6.06 6.73 16.23
C THR A 381 6.50 6.31 17.62
N GLU A 382 5.57 5.78 18.42
CA GLU A 382 5.84 5.26 19.77
C GLU A 382 5.99 3.73 19.79
N GLY A 383 6.44 3.21 20.93
CA GLY A 383 6.47 1.77 21.19
C GLY A 383 7.41 1.01 20.25
N CYS A 384 7.06 -0.25 19.98
CA CYS A 384 7.88 -1.13 19.13
C CYS A 384 7.98 -0.66 17.67
N GLY A 385 7.11 0.26 17.24
CA GLY A 385 7.12 0.85 15.91
C GLY A 385 8.16 1.98 15.72
N LYS A 386 8.71 2.51 16.82
CA LYS A 386 9.65 3.64 16.82
C LYS A 386 11.00 3.32 16.14
N TYR A 387 11.46 2.09 16.25
CA TYR A 387 12.80 1.68 15.81
C TYR A 387 12.71 0.71 14.64
N ARG A 388 13.41 1.03 13.55
CA ARG A 388 13.37 0.27 12.29
C ARG A 388 14.77 -0.06 11.80
N VAL A 389 14.89 -1.15 11.08
CA VAL A 389 16.11 -1.63 10.42
C VAL A 389 15.88 -1.55 8.92
N MET A 390 16.78 -0.87 8.23
CA MET A 390 16.71 -0.64 6.80
C MET A 390 18.04 -0.99 6.14
N PHE A 391 18.00 -1.34 4.85
CA PHE A 391 19.23 -1.28 4.06
C PHE A 391 19.67 0.17 3.93
N PHE A 392 20.95 0.44 4.15
CA PHE A 392 21.49 1.81 4.04
C PHE A 392 21.30 2.41 2.63
N HIS A 393 21.20 1.53 1.61
CA HIS A 393 20.93 1.91 0.23
C HIS A 393 20.19 0.80 -0.55
N ARG A 394 19.32 1.18 -1.49
CA ARG A 394 18.58 0.23 -2.36
C ARG A 394 19.51 -0.75 -3.08
N THR A 395 20.57 -0.25 -3.71
CA THR A 395 21.59 -1.09 -4.39
C THR A 395 22.20 -2.17 -3.50
N ALA A 396 22.28 -1.95 -2.18
CA ALA A 396 22.75 -2.96 -1.23
C ALA A 396 21.74 -4.10 -1.04
N ARG A 397 20.43 -3.76 -1.00
CA ARG A 397 19.33 -4.73 -0.99
C ARG A 397 19.30 -5.55 -2.28
N ASP A 398 19.42 -4.87 -3.43
CA ASP A 398 19.40 -5.50 -4.75
C ASP A 398 20.59 -6.45 -4.91
N TYR A 399 21.80 -6.01 -4.51
CA TYR A 399 22.98 -6.87 -4.44
C TYR A 399 22.73 -8.15 -3.62
N LEU A 400 22.14 -7.99 -2.42
CA LEU A 400 21.88 -9.12 -1.55
C LEU A 400 20.92 -10.10 -2.22
N ARG A 401 19.78 -9.61 -2.75
CA ARG A 401 18.75 -10.43 -3.39
C ARG A 401 19.22 -11.11 -4.66
N ASP A 402 19.89 -10.37 -5.55
CA ASP A 402 20.16 -10.83 -6.91
C ASP A 402 21.46 -11.61 -7.00
N SER A 403 22.46 -11.28 -6.18
CA SER A 403 23.81 -11.86 -6.28
C SER A 403 24.22 -12.72 -5.09
N LYS A 404 23.74 -12.43 -3.86
CA LYS A 404 24.29 -13.03 -2.65
C LYS A 404 23.39 -14.08 -1.99
N VAL A 405 22.08 -13.97 -2.07
CA VAL A 405 21.10 -14.85 -1.40
C VAL A 405 21.39 -16.34 -1.66
N ASN A 406 21.72 -16.73 -2.90
CA ASN A 406 22.02 -18.13 -3.21
C ASN A 406 23.29 -18.62 -2.50
N GLN A 407 24.33 -17.80 -2.41
CA GLN A 407 25.54 -18.15 -1.66
C GLN A 407 25.26 -18.27 -0.16
N LEU A 408 24.45 -17.38 0.41
CA LEU A 408 24.06 -17.44 1.81
C LEU A 408 23.24 -18.70 2.11
N ARG A 409 22.28 -19.05 1.24
CA ARG A 409 21.49 -20.29 1.36
C ARG A 409 22.36 -21.53 1.28
N ASN A 410 23.37 -21.55 0.40
CA ASN A 410 24.30 -22.68 0.29
C ASN A 410 25.16 -22.87 1.55
N ARG A 411 25.47 -21.79 2.28
CA ARG A 411 26.18 -21.86 3.57
C ARG A 411 25.27 -22.27 4.73
N LEU A 412 23.95 -22.16 4.55
CA LEU A 412 22.94 -22.49 5.55
C LEU A 412 21.85 -23.43 4.95
N PRO A 413 22.21 -24.65 4.49
CA PRO A 413 21.28 -25.53 3.78
C PRO A 413 20.09 -25.95 4.64
N ASP A 414 20.30 -26.13 5.95
CA ASP A 414 19.26 -26.54 6.90
C ASP A 414 18.44 -25.36 7.45
N PHE A 415 18.83 -24.12 7.13
CA PHE A 415 18.17 -22.94 7.67
C PHE A 415 16.93 -22.58 6.86
N ASN A 416 15.76 -22.86 7.43
CA ASN A 416 14.50 -22.45 6.84
C ASN A 416 14.25 -20.94 7.08
N VAL A 417 14.65 -20.11 6.12
CA VAL A 417 14.49 -18.65 6.18
C VAL A 417 13.01 -18.25 6.31
N GLN A 418 12.12 -18.95 5.60
CA GLN A 418 10.69 -18.64 5.63
C GLN A 418 10.10 -18.91 7.02
N ASP A 419 10.34 -20.10 7.57
CA ASP A 419 9.90 -20.47 8.93
C ASP A 419 10.47 -19.49 9.97
N SER A 420 11.73 -19.08 9.83
CA SER A 420 12.39 -18.13 10.72
C SER A 420 11.76 -16.73 10.67
N CYS A 421 11.54 -16.19 9.47
CA CYS A 421 10.81 -14.91 9.30
C CYS A 421 9.44 -14.98 9.98
N CYS A 422 8.76 -16.11 9.85
CA CYS A 422 7.45 -16.30 10.43
C CYS A 422 7.44 -16.33 11.96
N ARG A 423 8.39 -17.05 12.56
CA ARG A 423 8.56 -17.10 14.02
C ARG A 423 8.88 -15.72 14.60
N LEU A 424 9.78 -14.97 13.95
CA LEU A 424 10.10 -13.60 14.37
C LEU A 424 8.88 -12.69 14.27
N LEU A 425 8.17 -12.72 13.13
CA LEU A 425 6.94 -11.94 12.96
C LEU A 425 5.89 -12.29 14.02
N LEU A 426 5.74 -13.57 14.37
CA LEU A 426 4.83 -13.98 15.44
C LEU A 426 5.30 -13.50 16.82
N ALA A 427 6.59 -13.58 17.12
CA ALA A 427 7.15 -13.04 18.36
C ALA A 427 6.88 -11.54 18.48
N TYR A 428 7.02 -10.81 17.37
CA TYR A 428 6.69 -9.40 17.30
C TYR A 428 5.19 -9.15 17.55
N CYS A 429 4.28 -9.93 16.95
CA CYS A 429 2.84 -9.83 17.23
C CYS A 429 2.53 -10.04 18.72
N LEU A 430 3.08 -11.11 19.31
CA LEU A 430 2.92 -11.44 20.72
C LEU A 430 3.42 -10.29 21.59
N PHE A 431 4.61 -9.77 21.27
CA PHE A 431 5.21 -8.66 21.97
C PHE A 431 4.38 -7.37 21.84
N SER A 432 3.89 -7.04 20.64
CA SER A 432 3.05 -5.84 20.41
C SER A 432 1.67 -5.96 21.04
N SER A 433 1.08 -7.16 21.13
CA SER A 433 -0.21 -7.34 21.81
C SER A 433 -0.14 -6.99 23.30
N MET A 434 1.04 -7.07 23.91
CA MET A 434 1.24 -6.65 25.30
C MET A 434 1.23 -5.12 25.49
N GLU A 435 1.34 -4.33 24.41
CA GLU A 435 1.11 -2.87 24.46
C GLU A 435 -0.38 -2.52 24.49
N TYR A 436 -1.23 -3.37 23.90
CA TYR A 436 -2.67 -3.15 23.78
C TYR A 436 -3.38 -3.19 25.12
N ASP A 437 -2.98 -4.09 26.03
CA ASP A 437 -3.52 -4.17 27.40
C ASP A 437 -3.26 -2.89 28.23
N ARG A 438 -2.42 -1.96 27.74
CA ARG A 438 -2.22 -0.62 28.32
C ARG A 438 -3.00 0.50 27.61
N GLY A 439 -3.98 0.17 26.77
CA GLY A 439 -4.82 1.15 26.08
C GLY A 439 -4.14 1.87 24.91
N ARG A 440 -2.97 1.39 24.46
CA ARG A 440 -2.29 1.91 23.25
C ARG A 440 -2.77 1.15 22.03
N ALA A 441 -3.15 1.88 20.98
CA ALA A 441 -3.66 1.28 19.75
C ALA A 441 -2.63 0.31 19.17
N PHE A 442 -3.05 -0.93 18.90
CA PHE A 442 -2.26 -1.89 18.13
C PHE A 442 -1.91 -1.22 16.80
N ASP A 443 -0.61 -0.98 16.57
CA ASP A 443 -0.14 -0.16 15.46
C ASP A 443 -0.69 -0.69 14.13
N LYS A 444 -1.49 0.14 13.44
CA LYS A 444 -2.07 -0.19 12.13
C LYS A 444 -0.99 -0.65 11.14
N LYS A 445 0.26 -0.19 11.28
CA LYS A 445 1.41 -0.61 10.45
C LYS A 445 1.80 -2.09 10.67
N VAL A 446 1.61 -2.64 11.87
CA VAL A 446 1.89 -4.07 12.19
C VAL A 446 0.92 -4.98 11.45
N ASN A 447 -0.38 -4.63 11.46
CA ASN A 447 -1.40 -5.36 10.71
C ASN A 447 -1.15 -5.34 9.18
N ILE A 448 -0.69 -4.21 8.63
CA ILE A 448 -0.40 -4.07 7.20
C ILE A 448 0.84 -4.89 6.79
N GLY A 449 1.89 -4.90 7.63
CA GLY A 449 3.12 -5.66 7.35
C GLY A 449 2.91 -7.19 7.32
N LEU A 450 2.07 -7.72 8.21
CA LEU A 450 1.73 -9.14 8.27
C LEU A 450 0.83 -9.57 7.08
N ALA A 451 -0.10 -8.70 6.69
CA ALA A 451 -0.97 -8.89 5.53
C ALA A 451 -0.16 -9.07 4.22
N GLN A 452 0.92 -8.30 4.07
CA GLN A 452 1.75 -8.29 2.87
C GLN A 452 2.75 -9.46 2.78
N PHE A 453 3.11 -10.11 3.90
CA PHE A 453 4.11 -11.17 3.88
C PHE A 453 3.57 -12.54 3.41
N GLU A 454 2.29 -12.63 3.06
CA GLU A 454 1.60 -13.90 2.76
C GLU A 454 1.97 -15.00 3.79
N LEU A 455 2.14 -14.60 5.07
CA LEU A 455 2.76 -15.40 6.15
C LEU A 455 2.22 -16.83 6.16
N PHE A 456 0.89 -16.94 6.12
CA PHE A 456 0.19 -18.21 6.20
C PHE A 456 0.31 -19.04 4.93
N ARG A 457 0.34 -18.41 3.75
CA ARG A 457 0.59 -19.11 2.48
C ARG A 457 1.99 -19.70 2.44
N ARG A 458 3.01 -18.94 2.83
CA ARG A 458 4.41 -19.43 2.86
C ARG A 458 4.60 -20.56 3.88
N LEU A 459 3.79 -20.57 4.93
CA LEU A 459 3.80 -21.60 5.97
C LEU A 459 2.86 -22.78 5.71
N SER A 460 2.07 -22.82 4.63
CA SER A 460 1.01 -23.82 4.47
C SER A 460 1.47 -25.27 4.67
N HIS A 461 2.74 -25.55 4.36
CA HIS A 461 3.39 -26.85 4.45
C HIS A 461 4.35 -27.02 5.65
N SER A 462 4.54 -25.98 6.48
CA SER A 462 5.41 -26.05 7.67
C SER A 462 4.67 -26.66 8.87
N PRO A 463 5.28 -27.59 9.63
CA PRO A 463 4.70 -28.09 10.88
C PRO A 463 4.53 -26.98 11.94
N THR A 464 5.26 -25.87 11.82
CA THR A 464 5.13 -24.66 12.66
C THR A 464 3.82 -23.91 12.40
N SER A 465 3.23 -24.08 11.20
CA SER A 465 2.03 -23.35 10.79
C SER A 465 0.82 -23.57 11.68
N SER A 466 0.56 -24.81 12.08
CA SER A 466 -0.55 -25.16 12.98
C SER A 466 -0.41 -24.49 14.36
N LYS A 467 0.82 -24.38 14.87
CA LYS A 467 1.09 -23.71 16.15
C LYS A 467 0.96 -22.19 16.02
N ILE A 468 1.45 -21.61 14.93
CA ILE A 468 1.29 -20.17 14.63
C ILE A 468 -0.21 -19.84 14.50
N VAL A 469 -0.96 -20.65 13.76
CA VAL A 469 -2.42 -20.58 13.66
C VAL A 469 -3.07 -20.61 15.03
N ALA A 470 -2.67 -21.52 15.92
CA ALA A 470 -3.24 -21.62 17.26
C ALA A 470 -2.95 -20.36 18.10
N VAL A 471 -1.75 -19.78 18.00
CA VAL A 471 -1.40 -18.52 18.68
C VAL A 471 -2.21 -17.36 18.09
N PHE A 472 -2.38 -17.30 16.77
CA PHE A 472 -3.26 -16.31 16.15
C PHE A 472 -4.74 -16.51 16.55
N GLN A 473 -5.23 -17.74 16.61
CA GLN A 473 -6.57 -18.02 17.13
C GLN A 473 -6.70 -17.62 18.61
N HIS A 474 -5.65 -17.79 19.42
CA HIS A 474 -5.66 -17.39 20.82
C HIS A 474 -5.64 -15.87 20.99
N MET A 475 -4.71 -15.17 20.32
CA MET A 475 -4.57 -13.71 20.38
C MET A 475 -5.83 -13.01 19.85
N TRP A 476 -6.30 -13.38 18.66
CA TRP A 476 -7.45 -12.73 18.03
C TRP A 476 -8.81 -13.31 18.47
N GLY A 477 -8.83 -14.55 18.96
CA GLY A 477 -10.03 -15.16 19.50
C GLY A 477 -10.36 -14.70 20.91
N ASN A 478 -9.37 -14.33 21.74
CA ASN A 478 -9.62 -13.75 23.06
C ASN A 478 -9.66 -12.22 23.06
N SER A 479 -9.12 -11.56 22.04
CA SER A 479 -9.28 -10.12 21.90
C SER A 479 -10.74 -9.79 21.62
N LEU A 480 -11.32 -8.94 22.46
CA LEU A 480 -12.50 -8.16 22.13
C LEU A 480 -12.14 -7.21 20.99
N PHE A 481 -12.05 -7.71 19.75
CA PHE A 481 -12.07 -6.84 18.57
C PHE A 481 -13.49 -6.26 18.48
N SER A 482 -13.76 -5.23 19.29
CA SER A 482 -14.92 -4.36 19.10
C SER A 482 -14.78 -3.50 17.81
N HIS A 483 -13.63 -3.59 17.11
CA HIS A 483 -13.22 -2.67 16.04
C HIS A 483 -12.43 -3.31 14.86
N ILE A 484 -12.83 -4.46 14.30
CA ILE A 484 -12.41 -4.91 12.94
C ILE A 484 -13.62 -5.39 12.12
N PRO A 485 -13.69 -5.01 10.84
CA PRO A 485 -14.56 -3.91 10.44
C PRO A 485 -16.02 -4.26 10.73
N ILE A 486 -16.64 -3.39 11.50
CA ILE A 486 -18.01 -2.99 11.17
C ILE A 486 -17.98 -2.69 9.67
N ILE A 487 -18.67 -3.48 8.83
CA ILE A 487 -18.82 -3.10 7.43
C ILE A 487 -19.74 -1.87 7.43
N PHE A 488 -19.16 -0.70 7.67
CA PHE A 488 -19.87 0.55 7.49
C PHE A 488 -20.02 0.76 6.00
N TYR A 489 -21.16 0.39 5.45
CA TYR A 489 -21.61 1.02 4.21
C TYR A 489 -21.97 2.46 4.57
N HIS A 490 -21.06 3.39 4.25
CA HIS A 490 -21.26 4.81 4.46
C HIS A 490 -22.21 5.35 3.39
N SER A 491 -23.46 5.58 3.77
CA SER A 491 -24.40 6.38 2.96
C SER A 491 -24.15 7.88 3.16
N GLY A 492 -22.91 8.33 2.96
CA GLY A 492 -22.55 9.75 2.99
C GLY A 492 -22.63 10.51 4.34
N ARG A 493 -21.78 11.54 4.38
CA ARG A 493 -21.69 12.76 5.19
C ARG A 493 -21.98 12.88 6.69
N ASN A 494 -22.94 12.21 7.33
CA ASN A 494 -23.10 12.38 8.79
C ASN A 494 -24.07 11.36 9.43
N ARG A 495 -23.60 10.74 10.52
CA ARG A 495 -24.32 9.89 11.49
C ARG A 495 -24.77 8.50 11.00
N ILE A 496 -23.99 7.49 11.40
CA ILE A 496 -24.37 6.11 11.80
C ILE A 496 -25.65 5.59 11.13
N ASN A 497 -25.59 5.13 9.89
CA ASN A 497 -26.65 4.29 9.29
C ASN A 497 -26.01 3.29 8.31
N GLY A 498 -24.98 2.58 8.75
CA GLY A 498 -24.42 1.42 8.03
C GLY A 498 -24.92 0.12 8.66
N VAL A 499 -24.98 -0.96 7.89
CA VAL A 499 -25.22 -2.31 8.44
C VAL A 499 -23.97 -2.73 9.20
N ALA A 500 -23.96 -2.48 10.50
CA ALA A 500 -22.85 -2.85 11.35
C ALA A 500 -22.91 -4.34 11.66
N ILE A 501 -22.15 -5.13 10.93
CA ILE A 501 -22.01 -6.57 11.18
C ILE A 501 -21.09 -6.75 12.38
N ARG A 502 -21.67 -6.65 13.57
CA ARG A 502 -21.02 -7.00 14.84
C ARG A 502 -21.51 -8.37 15.27
N SER A 503 -20.57 -9.23 15.60
CA SER A 503 -20.88 -10.45 16.32
C SER A 503 -21.63 -10.10 17.62
N SER A 504 -22.84 -10.63 17.78
CA SER A 504 -23.80 -10.28 18.84
C SER A 504 -23.43 -10.81 20.24
N HIS A 505 -22.26 -11.43 20.39
CA HIS A 505 -21.82 -11.96 21.67
C HIS A 505 -20.41 -11.51 22.06
N PRO A 506 -20.21 -11.02 23.31
CA PRO A 506 -18.88 -10.70 23.85
C PRO A 506 -17.96 -11.92 23.97
N LYS A 507 -18.48 -13.14 23.75
CA LYS A 507 -17.73 -14.41 23.72
C LYS A 507 -17.47 -14.96 22.31
N ASN A 508 -18.00 -14.35 21.25
CA ASN A 508 -17.79 -14.84 19.90
C ASN A 508 -16.42 -14.40 19.39
N ARG A 509 -15.47 -15.32 19.53
CA ARG A 509 -14.09 -15.20 19.07
C ARG A 509 -14.04 -14.87 17.58
N PHE A 510 -13.32 -13.82 17.18
CA PHE A 510 -13.09 -13.53 15.76
C PHE A 510 -12.06 -14.53 15.22
N HIS A 511 -12.48 -15.43 14.34
CA HIS A 511 -11.58 -16.45 13.82
C HIS A 511 -10.54 -15.84 12.88
N TYR A 512 -9.29 -16.30 12.96
CA TYR A 512 -8.18 -15.72 12.18
C TYR A 512 -8.37 -15.81 10.65
N TRP A 513 -9.17 -16.74 10.12
CA TRP A 513 -9.51 -16.77 8.68
C TRP A 513 -10.26 -15.52 8.25
N CYS A 514 -11.14 -14.99 9.10
CA CYS A 514 -11.85 -13.73 8.85
C CYS A 514 -10.86 -12.55 8.80
N TRP A 515 -9.86 -12.56 9.69
CA TRP A 515 -8.78 -11.57 9.68
C TRP A 515 -7.96 -11.66 8.39
N LEU A 516 -7.56 -12.86 7.99
CA LEU A 516 -6.81 -13.10 6.76
C LEU A 516 -7.55 -12.60 5.51
N LEU A 517 -8.85 -12.81 5.47
CA LEU A 517 -9.69 -12.36 4.38
C LEU A 517 -9.73 -10.82 4.27
N CYS A 518 -9.73 -10.11 5.40
CA CYS A 518 -9.64 -8.63 5.43
C CYS A 518 -8.28 -8.08 4.96
N HIS A 519 -7.30 -8.96 4.75
CA HIS A 519 -5.90 -8.63 4.52
C HIS A 519 -5.35 -9.26 3.24
N ASP A 520 -6.21 -9.45 2.24
CA ASP A 520 -5.86 -9.94 0.88
C ASP A 520 -5.24 -11.35 0.84
N GLN A 521 -5.56 -12.19 1.83
CA GLN A 521 -5.11 -13.59 1.91
C GLN A 521 -6.23 -14.59 1.55
N ALA A 522 -7.17 -14.17 0.69
CA ALA A 522 -8.35 -14.97 0.33
C ALA A 522 -8.00 -16.34 -0.28
N LYS A 523 -6.93 -16.42 -1.08
CA LYS A 523 -6.45 -17.66 -1.69
C LYS A 523 -6.03 -18.69 -0.64
N PHE A 524 -5.28 -18.28 0.39
CA PHE A 524 -4.89 -19.19 1.46
C PHE A 524 -6.11 -19.73 2.22
N VAL A 525 -7.09 -18.86 2.50
CA VAL A 525 -8.34 -19.26 3.15
C VAL A 525 -9.09 -20.26 2.26
N LEU A 526 -9.15 -20.03 0.95
CA LEU A 526 -9.80 -20.92 -0.02
C LEU A 526 -9.10 -22.29 -0.09
N ASP A 527 -7.77 -22.32 -0.16
CA ASP A 527 -6.98 -23.56 -0.21
C ASP A 527 -7.21 -24.40 1.05
N ARG A 528 -7.21 -23.77 2.24
CA ARG A 528 -7.47 -24.44 3.52
C ARG A 528 -8.91 -24.93 3.66
N LEU A 529 -9.87 -24.11 3.24
CA LEU A 529 -11.28 -24.47 3.23
C LEU A 529 -11.52 -25.66 2.30
N SER A 530 -10.91 -25.66 1.11
CA SER A 530 -11.03 -26.73 0.13
C SER A 530 -10.41 -28.04 0.63
N ALA A 531 -9.26 -27.95 1.32
CA ALA A 531 -8.56 -29.11 1.89
C ALA A 531 -9.25 -29.72 3.12
N SER A 532 -10.11 -28.99 3.84
CA SER A 532 -10.81 -29.53 5.02
C SER A 532 -12.02 -30.38 4.62
N ALA A 533 -12.16 -31.60 5.16
CA ALA A 533 -13.30 -32.47 4.85
C ALA A 533 -14.65 -31.87 5.28
N SER A 534 -14.65 -31.10 6.38
CA SER A 534 -15.83 -30.42 6.92
C SER A 534 -15.50 -28.98 7.32
N LEU A 535 -16.53 -28.14 7.46
CA LEU A 535 -16.39 -26.81 8.05
C LEU A 535 -16.07 -26.91 9.55
N PRO A 536 -15.31 -25.96 10.11
CA PRO A 536 -15.17 -25.85 11.56
C PRO A 536 -16.55 -25.78 12.22
N LYS A 537 -16.76 -26.52 13.32
CA LYS A 537 -18.08 -26.73 13.94
C LYS A 537 -18.78 -25.47 14.48
N ASP A 538 -18.09 -24.33 14.53
CA ASP A 538 -18.65 -23.07 15.02
C ASP A 538 -19.55 -22.40 13.94
N PRO A 539 -20.88 -22.40 14.11
CA PRO A 539 -21.79 -21.80 13.13
C PRO A 539 -21.65 -20.28 13.03
N SER A 540 -21.16 -19.61 14.09
CA SER A 540 -20.93 -18.16 14.07
C SER A 540 -19.78 -17.81 13.13
N PHE A 541 -18.70 -18.60 13.19
CA PHE A 541 -17.56 -18.45 12.30
C PHE A 541 -17.92 -18.63 10.83
N GLN A 542 -18.66 -19.70 10.49
CA GLN A 542 -19.05 -19.99 9.11
C GLN A 542 -19.83 -18.83 8.48
N LYS A 543 -20.78 -18.27 9.24
CA LYS A 543 -21.58 -17.12 8.81
C LYS A 543 -20.75 -15.84 8.69
N GLN A 544 -19.83 -15.56 9.63
CA GLN A 544 -18.92 -14.42 9.53
C GLN A 544 -18.03 -14.51 8.29
N LEU A 545 -17.46 -15.69 8.03
CA LEU A 545 -16.59 -15.90 6.88
C LEU A 545 -17.37 -15.76 5.55
N PHE A 546 -18.60 -16.25 5.50
CA PHE A 546 -19.49 -16.09 4.36
C PHE A 546 -19.76 -14.60 4.08
N VAL A 547 -20.18 -13.85 5.09
CA VAL A 547 -20.48 -12.42 4.97
C VAL A 547 -19.25 -11.63 4.50
N LEU A 548 -18.07 -11.90 5.05
CA LEU A 548 -16.83 -11.24 4.61
C LEU A 548 -16.46 -11.63 3.18
N SER A 549 -16.68 -12.90 2.78
CA SER A 549 -16.40 -13.35 1.41
C SER A 549 -17.25 -12.60 0.39
N VAL A 550 -18.52 -12.33 0.72
CA VAL A 550 -19.40 -11.48 -0.08
C VAL A 550 -18.94 -10.02 -0.07
N ALA A 551 -18.64 -9.47 1.11
CA ALA A 551 -18.26 -8.07 1.28
C ALA A 551 -16.96 -7.69 0.54
N TYR A 552 -16.02 -8.63 0.39
CA TYR A 552 -14.78 -8.44 -0.36
C TYR A 552 -14.81 -9.01 -1.78
N GLY A 553 -15.96 -9.51 -2.27
CA GLY A 553 -16.12 -9.91 -3.67
C GLY A 553 -15.45 -11.25 -4.04
N HIS A 554 -15.29 -12.17 -3.08
CA HIS A 554 -14.62 -13.47 -3.29
C HIS A 554 -15.62 -14.58 -3.67
N ARG A 555 -15.97 -14.66 -4.96
CA ARG A 555 -16.93 -15.65 -5.51
C ARG A 555 -16.57 -17.11 -5.19
N ASP A 556 -15.31 -17.51 -5.34
CA ASP A 556 -14.91 -18.91 -5.12
C ASP A 556 -15.04 -19.34 -3.65
N LEU A 557 -14.78 -18.43 -2.72
CA LEU A 557 -15.00 -18.68 -1.28
C LEU A 557 -16.49 -18.88 -0.98
N VAL A 558 -17.36 -18.04 -1.55
CA VAL A 558 -18.82 -18.20 -1.42
C VAL A 558 -19.26 -19.56 -1.94
N ARG A 559 -18.81 -19.96 -3.14
CA ARG A 559 -19.12 -21.28 -3.73
C ARG A 559 -18.73 -22.43 -2.81
N VAL A 560 -17.50 -22.44 -2.31
CA VAL A 560 -17.01 -23.54 -1.46
C VAL A 560 -17.73 -23.58 -0.10
N LEU A 561 -18.10 -22.43 0.46
CA LEU A 561 -18.88 -22.36 1.71
C LEU A 561 -20.29 -22.95 1.53
N LEU A 562 -20.95 -22.64 0.42
CA LEU A 562 -22.24 -23.23 0.06
C LEU A 562 -22.14 -24.76 -0.11
N GLN A 563 -21.13 -25.23 -0.85
CA GLN A 563 -20.85 -26.67 -1.03
C GLN A 563 -20.62 -27.42 0.28
N LYS A 564 -20.09 -26.74 1.30
CA LYS A 564 -19.82 -27.34 2.61
C LYS A 564 -20.95 -27.16 3.63
N GLY A 565 -22.10 -26.62 3.22
CA GLY A 565 -23.33 -26.63 4.01
C GLY A 565 -23.70 -25.32 4.70
N VAL A 566 -23.05 -24.18 4.37
CA VAL A 566 -23.57 -22.87 4.80
C VAL A 566 -24.85 -22.57 4.05
N SER A 567 -25.97 -22.38 4.76
CA SER A 567 -27.25 -22.10 4.11
C SER A 567 -27.45 -20.59 3.93
N PRO A 568 -27.82 -20.09 2.74
CA PRO A 568 -28.20 -18.69 2.57
C PRO A 568 -29.41 -18.28 3.45
N SER A 569 -30.22 -19.24 3.88
CA SER A 569 -31.35 -19.03 4.79
C SER A 569 -30.93 -18.88 6.26
N ASP A 570 -29.65 -19.12 6.58
CA ASP A 570 -29.16 -18.95 7.94
C ASP A 570 -29.24 -17.51 8.41
N ASN A 571 -29.72 -17.30 9.63
CA ASN A 571 -29.76 -15.97 10.24
C ASN A 571 -28.40 -15.58 10.83
N PHE A 572 -28.03 -14.32 10.63
CA PHE A 572 -26.88 -13.65 11.22
C PHE A 572 -27.33 -12.33 11.87
N THR A 573 -26.83 -12.03 13.07
CA THR A 573 -27.22 -10.79 13.75
C THR A 573 -26.47 -9.61 13.16
N VAL A 574 -27.23 -8.62 12.69
CA VAL A 574 -26.71 -7.34 12.21
C VAL A 574 -27.17 -6.22 13.14
N LYS A 575 -26.34 -5.18 13.31
CA LYS A 575 -26.74 -3.96 14.03
C LYS A 575 -27.14 -2.90 13.01
N LEU A 576 -28.37 -2.43 13.12
CA LEU A 576 -28.97 -1.49 12.18
C LEU A 576 -29.22 -0.13 12.85
N GLY A 577 -28.98 0.94 12.11
CA GLY A 577 -29.33 2.31 12.47
C GLY A 577 -28.44 2.99 13.52
N LYS A 578 -28.77 4.24 13.85
CA LYS A 578 -28.03 5.10 14.81
C LYS A 578 -27.92 4.51 16.22
N GLU A 579 -28.92 3.76 16.64
CA GLU A 579 -29.01 3.14 17.97
C GLU A 579 -28.36 1.74 18.01
N MET A 580 -27.81 1.26 16.89
CA MET A 580 -27.12 -0.04 16.79
C MET A 580 -27.98 -1.21 17.30
N LYS A 581 -29.28 -1.18 16.98
CA LYS A 581 -30.23 -2.22 17.39
C LYS A 581 -29.87 -3.53 16.70
N GLU A 582 -29.74 -4.60 17.49
CA GLU A 582 -29.48 -5.94 16.98
C GLU A 582 -30.73 -6.50 16.32
N SER A 583 -30.58 -7.06 15.13
CA SER A 583 -31.67 -7.68 14.38
C SER A 583 -31.14 -8.91 13.62
N PRO A 584 -31.81 -10.07 13.71
CA PRO A 584 -31.45 -11.23 12.89
C PRO A 584 -31.83 -10.95 11.44
N MET A 585 -30.92 -11.27 10.51
CA MET A 585 -31.11 -11.13 9.08
C MET A 585 -30.53 -12.35 8.37
N SER A 586 -31.21 -12.88 7.35
CA SER A 586 -30.69 -14.05 6.61
C SER A 586 -29.41 -13.68 5.84
N LEU A 587 -28.52 -14.66 5.65
CA LEU A 587 -27.31 -14.49 4.85
C LEU A 587 -27.63 -14.09 3.40
N TRP A 588 -28.74 -14.58 2.85
CA TRP A 588 -29.26 -14.16 1.55
C TRP A 588 -29.56 -12.66 1.52
N MET A 589 -30.27 -12.17 2.53
CA MET A 589 -30.63 -10.76 2.62
C MET A 589 -29.42 -9.85 2.79
N ILE A 590 -28.47 -10.28 3.63
CA ILE A 590 -27.20 -9.59 3.77
C ILE A 590 -26.51 -9.56 2.40
N THR A 591 -26.41 -10.69 1.70
CA THR A 591 -25.73 -10.77 0.41
C THR A 591 -26.36 -9.89 -0.65
N LEU A 592 -27.70 -9.91 -0.77
CA LEU A 592 -28.44 -9.02 -1.66
C LEU A 592 -28.13 -7.56 -1.37
N THR A 593 -28.12 -7.17 -0.10
CA THR A 593 -27.84 -5.79 0.32
C THR A 593 -26.39 -5.39 -0.02
N LEU A 594 -25.41 -6.24 0.31
CA LEU A 594 -23.99 -5.99 0.04
C LEU A 594 -23.72 -5.90 -1.46
N CYS A 595 -24.24 -6.87 -2.23
CA CYS A 595 -24.04 -6.94 -3.67
C CYS A 595 -24.76 -5.81 -4.38
N ALA A 596 -26.00 -5.48 -4.00
CA ALA A 596 -26.73 -4.38 -4.63
C ALA A 596 -26.02 -3.05 -4.40
N GLN A 597 -25.55 -2.80 -3.18
CA GLN A 597 -24.78 -1.60 -2.86
C GLN A 597 -23.46 -1.55 -3.64
N GLN A 598 -22.70 -2.65 -3.64
CA GLN A 598 -21.48 -2.77 -4.42
C GLN A 598 -21.74 -2.60 -5.93
N MET A 599 -22.85 -3.08 -6.48
CA MET A 599 -23.17 -2.90 -7.90
C MET A 599 -23.60 -1.46 -8.21
N ILE A 600 -24.24 -0.77 -7.27
CA ILE A 600 -24.59 0.66 -7.39
C ILE A 600 -23.31 1.50 -7.38
N ASP A 601 -22.42 1.24 -6.42
CA ASP A 601 -21.15 1.95 -6.27
C ASP A 601 -20.13 1.53 -7.33
N ASP A 602 -20.22 0.28 -7.82
CA ASP A 602 -19.23 -0.39 -8.65
C ASP A 602 -19.74 -1.16 -9.89
N ALA A 603 -19.58 -0.52 -11.07
CA ALA A 603 -19.92 -1.06 -12.38
C ALA A 603 -19.08 -2.27 -12.82
N ASN A 604 -17.88 -2.46 -12.27
CA ASN A 604 -17.01 -3.61 -12.54
C ASN A 604 -17.07 -4.65 -11.40
N SER A 605 -18.12 -4.57 -10.57
CA SER A 605 -18.14 -5.32 -9.34
C SER A 605 -18.32 -6.80 -9.62
N ARG A 606 -17.52 -7.63 -8.95
CA ARG A 606 -17.65 -9.09 -8.98
C ARG A 606 -18.93 -9.60 -8.30
N SER A 607 -19.72 -8.71 -7.70
CA SER A 607 -20.96 -9.01 -6.97
C SER A 607 -22.03 -9.70 -7.83
N ALA A 608 -22.12 -9.37 -9.12
CA ALA A 608 -23.07 -10.04 -10.02
C ALA A 608 -22.77 -11.55 -10.08
N GLY A 609 -21.49 -11.93 -10.20
CA GLY A 609 -21.08 -13.33 -10.15
C GLY A 609 -21.40 -14.04 -8.82
N ILE A 610 -21.41 -13.30 -7.70
CA ILE A 610 -21.78 -13.84 -6.38
C ILE A 610 -23.29 -14.09 -6.30
N LEU A 611 -24.11 -13.16 -6.79
CA LEU A 611 -25.56 -13.32 -6.86
C LEU A 611 -25.95 -14.49 -7.78
N LEU A 612 -25.28 -14.64 -8.93
CA LEU A 612 -25.47 -15.77 -9.84
C LEU A 612 -25.19 -17.10 -9.12
N GLU A 613 -24.07 -17.18 -8.39
CA GLU A 613 -23.70 -18.38 -7.65
C GLU A 613 -24.79 -18.79 -6.65
N LEU A 614 -25.32 -17.84 -5.88
CA LEU A 614 -26.36 -18.09 -4.88
C LEU A 614 -27.71 -18.51 -5.51
N LEU A 615 -28.12 -17.81 -6.56
CA LEU A 615 -29.38 -18.08 -7.26
C LEU A 615 -29.34 -19.42 -8.02
N SER A 616 -28.15 -19.84 -8.46
CA SER A 616 -27.92 -21.17 -9.03
C SER A 616 -27.94 -22.27 -7.96
N TRP A 617 -27.56 -21.94 -6.72
CA TRP A 617 -27.42 -22.91 -5.63
C TRP A 617 -28.75 -23.36 -5.02
N SER A 618 -29.69 -22.43 -4.83
CA SER A 618 -31.02 -22.74 -4.29
C SER A 618 -32.12 -22.06 -5.09
N SER A 619 -33.09 -22.86 -5.53
CA SER A 619 -34.32 -22.41 -6.17
C SER A 619 -35.33 -21.80 -5.20
N GLU A 620 -35.12 -21.95 -3.89
CA GLU A 620 -36.01 -21.45 -2.83
C GLU A 620 -35.73 -20.00 -2.43
N LEU A 621 -34.61 -19.42 -2.87
CA LEU A 621 -34.28 -18.05 -2.56
C LEU A 621 -35.21 -17.10 -3.31
N ASP A 622 -35.74 -16.09 -2.62
CA ASP A 622 -36.62 -15.13 -3.27
C ASP A 622 -35.84 -14.25 -4.28
N HIS A 623 -36.37 -14.14 -5.49
CA HIS A 623 -35.81 -13.35 -6.59
C HIS A 623 -36.58 -12.03 -6.81
N ASP A 624 -37.75 -11.89 -6.19
CA ASP A 624 -38.61 -10.70 -6.23
C ASP A 624 -38.12 -9.66 -5.20
N ALA A 625 -36.83 -9.36 -5.24
CA ALA A 625 -36.21 -8.35 -4.38
C ALA A 625 -36.35 -6.95 -4.99
N PHE A 626 -36.92 -6.03 -4.21
CA PHE A 626 -37.02 -4.62 -4.56
C PHE A 626 -36.15 -3.78 -3.64
N PHE A 627 -35.35 -2.91 -4.24
CA PHE A 627 -34.48 -1.98 -3.53
C PHE A 627 -35.09 -0.59 -3.58
N LEU A 628 -35.31 0.00 -2.41
CA LEU A 628 -35.63 1.41 -2.30
C LEU A 628 -34.32 2.19 -2.43
N VAL A 629 -34.15 2.81 -3.59
CA VAL A 629 -32.98 3.63 -3.90
C VAL A 629 -33.39 5.08 -3.83
N HIS A 630 -32.70 5.84 -2.99
CA HIS A 630 -32.80 7.29 -3.02
C HIS A 630 -32.05 7.76 -4.27
N LEU A 631 -32.78 8.31 -5.24
CA LEU A 631 -32.16 8.99 -6.38
C LEU A 631 -31.60 10.31 -5.87
N HIS A 632 -30.46 10.29 -5.21
CA HIS A 632 -29.65 11.50 -5.13
C HIS A 632 -28.98 11.68 -6.49
N GLN A 633 -29.73 12.11 -7.50
CA GLN A 633 -29.10 12.62 -8.71
C GLN A 633 -28.39 13.92 -8.32
N TRP A 634 -27.06 13.90 -8.37
CA TRP A 634 -26.26 14.67 -9.31
C TRP A 634 -26.58 16.15 -9.61
N ALA A 635 -27.45 16.84 -8.87
CA ALA A 635 -27.78 18.24 -9.11
C ALA A 635 -27.81 19.08 -7.82
N CYS A 636 -27.09 20.20 -7.89
CA CYS A 636 -27.02 21.37 -7.03
C CYS A 636 -27.88 21.46 -5.76
N SER A 637 -27.16 21.79 -4.68
CA SER A 637 -27.63 22.38 -3.44
C SER A 637 -28.27 23.76 -3.65
N GLN A 638 -29.58 23.87 -3.44
CA GLN A 638 -30.14 24.97 -2.65
C GLN A 638 -31.20 24.39 -1.71
N MET A 639 -31.01 24.63 -0.42
CA MET A 639 -31.97 24.29 0.63
C MET A 639 -33.14 25.25 0.55
N GLU A 640 -34.25 24.81 -0.03
CA GLU A 640 -35.58 25.25 0.40
C GLU A 640 -36.48 24.00 0.48
N THR A 641 -36.86 23.64 1.71
CA THR A 641 -37.93 22.70 2.08
C THR A 641 -38.02 21.39 1.27
N LEU A 642 -37.34 20.35 1.74
CA LEU A 642 -37.37 18.99 1.19
C LEU A 642 -38.80 18.40 1.18
N ALA A 643 -39.41 18.28 0.00
CA ALA A 643 -40.58 17.45 -0.20
C ALA A 643 -40.20 15.95 -0.22
N PRO A 644 -41.09 15.02 0.20
CA PRO A 644 -40.75 13.61 0.45
C PRO A 644 -40.50 12.69 -0.79
N GLN A 645 -40.16 13.21 -1.98
CA GLN A 645 -40.55 12.54 -3.23
C GLN A 645 -39.44 12.11 -4.23
N GLN A 646 -38.30 11.56 -3.81
CA GLN A 646 -37.41 10.86 -4.79
C GLN A 646 -36.83 9.51 -4.29
N LEU A 647 -37.71 8.67 -3.74
CA LEU A 647 -37.43 7.24 -3.59
C LEU A 647 -37.89 6.51 -4.86
N LYS A 648 -36.98 5.84 -5.57
CA LYS A 648 -37.35 4.87 -6.62
C LYS A 648 -37.19 3.47 -6.07
N MET A 649 -38.23 2.66 -6.25
CA MET A 649 -38.08 1.21 -6.16
C MET A 649 -37.46 0.71 -7.46
N ILE A 650 -36.36 -0.03 -7.35
CA ILE A 650 -35.80 -0.78 -8.45
C ILE A 650 -35.86 -2.27 -8.12
N SER A 651 -36.33 -3.09 -9.06
CA SER A 651 -36.25 -4.54 -8.89
C SER A 651 -34.81 -5.03 -9.06
N LEU A 652 -34.50 -6.22 -8.56
CA LEU A 652 -33.22 -6.89 -8.82
C LEU A 652 -32.94 -7.02 -10.32
N GLN A 653 -33.96 -7.33 -11.12
CA GLN A 653 -33.84 -7.40 -12.59
C GLN A 653 -33.49 -6.04 -13.21
N GLN A 654 -34.09 -4.96 -12.71
CA GLN A 654 -33.75 -3.61 -13.16
C GLN A 654 -32.32 -3.24 -12.76
N LEU A 655 -31.91 -3.56 -11.54
CA LEU A 655 -30.53 -3.34 -11.08
C LEU A 655 -29.51 -4.10 -11.95
N LEU A 656 -29.82 -5.34 -12.32
CA LEU A 656 -28.99 -6.14 -13.23
C LEU A 656 -28.99 -5.58 -14.64
N SER A 657 -30.12 -5.09 -15.15
CA SER A 657 -30.19 -4.48 -16.50
C SER A 657 -29.43 -3.15 -16.61
N LEU A 658 -29.21 -2.45 -15.50
CA LEU A 658 -28.39 -1.24 -15.44
C LEU A 658 -26.88 -1.54 -15.57
N ARG A 659 -26.48 -2.81 -15.55
CA ARG A 659 -25.10 -3.27 -15.65
C ARG A 659 -25.02 -4.25 -16.82
N ASP A 660 -24.25 -3.93 -17.84
CA ASP A 660 -24.18 -4.74 -19.06
C ASP A 660 -22.97 -5.69 -19.04
N THR A 661 -22.97 -6.69 -18.14
CA THR A 661 -21.93 -7.72 -18.04
C THR A 661 -22.45 -9.09 -18.49
N PRO A 662 -21.59 -10.03 -18.92
CA PRO A 662 -22.01 -11.39 -19.26
C PRO A 662 -22.82 -12.07 -18.13
N GLU A 663 -22.38 -11.92 -16.88
CA GLU A 663 -23.03 -12.49 -15.70
C GLU A 663 -24.37 -11.81 -15.39
N SER A 664 -24.49 -10.49 -15.61
CA SER A 664 -25.77 -9.79 -15.39
C SER A 664 -26.80 -10.13 -16.47
N ARG A 665 -26.37 -10.35 -17.71
CA ARG A 665 -27.23 -10.86 -18.80
C ARG A 665 -27.68 -12.28 -18.53
N GLU A 666 -26.77 -13.14 -18.05
CA GLU A 666 -27.09 -14.50 -17.65
C GLU A 666 -28.07 -14.54 -16.47
N LEU A 667 -27.83 -13.72 -15.43
CA LEU A 667 -28.75 -13.52 -14.32
C LEU A 667 -30.13 -13.03 -14.76
N SER A 668 -30.17 -12.00 -15.61
CA SER A 668 -31.41 -11.47 -16.15
C SER A 668 -32.16 -12.53 -16.96
N SER A 669 -31.45 -13.33 -17.77
CA SER A 669 -32.01 -14.47 -18.48
C SER A 669 -32.53 -15.55 -17.52
N LEU A 670 -31.80 -15.89 -16.47
CA LEU A 670 -32.20 -16.90 -15.48
C LEU A 670 -33.44 -16.46 -14.70
N ILE A 671 -33.47 -15.21 -14.24
CA ILE A 671 -34.63 -14.60 -13.59
C ILE A 671 -35.82 -14.59 -14.56
N THR A 672 -35.62 -14.17 -15.81
CA THR A 672 -36.69 -14.12 -16.84
C THR A 672 -37.22 -15.52 -17.17
N ARG A 673 -36.36 -16.53 -17.26
CA ARG A 673 -36.78 -17.93 -17.51
C ARG A 673 -37.52 -18.52 -16.32
N ARG A 674 -37.08 -18.23 -15.08
CA ARG A 674 -37.77 -18.70 -13.86
C ARG A 674 -39.10 -17.98 -13.63
N THR A 675 -39.18 -16.67 -13.88
CA THR A 675 -40.46 -15.94 -13.83
C THR A 675 -41.41 -16.46 -14.89
N GLN A 676 -40.94 -16.77 -16.10
CA GLN A 676 -41.74 -17.44 -17.13
C GLN A 676 -42.19 -18.85 -16.72
N ALA A 677 -41.32 -19.67 -16.12
CA ALA A 677 -41.67 -21.01 -15.63
C ALA A 677 -42.74 -20.97 -14.52
N HIS A 678 -42.61 -20.09 -13.54
CA HIS A 678 -43.65 -19.87 -12.53
C HIS A 678 -44.89 -19.15 -13.06
N TRP A 679 -44.79 -18.37 -14.14
CA TRP A 679 -45.95 -17.80 -14.83
C TRP A 679 -46.85 -18.89 -15.37
N TRP A 680 -46.26 -19.96 -15.93
CA TRP A 680 -47.00 -21.14 -16.39
C TRP A 680 -47.66 -21.90 -15.23
N ASP A 681 -46.98 -22.08 -14.09
CA ASP A 681 -47.56 -22.71 -12.90
C ASP A 681 -48.69 -21.86 -12.27
N ARG A 682 -48.55 -20.53 -12.27
CA ARG A 682 -49.56 -19.58 -11.76
C ARG A 682 -50.80 -19.49 -12.67
N LEU A 683 -50.67 -19.75 -13.97
CA LEU A 683 -51.79 -19.86 -14.93
C LEU A 683 -52.56 -21.17 -14.74
N MET A 684 -51.88 -22.25 -14.33
CA MET A 684 -52.48 -23.58 -14.20
C MET A 684 -53.10 -23.86 -12.81
N ALA A 685 -52.73 -23.12 -11.77
CA ALA A 685 -53.25 -23.29 -10.40
C ALA A 685 -54.53 -22.47 -10.10
N GLY A 686 -55.31 -22.11 -11.13
CA GLY A 686 -56.58 -21.37 -11.02
C GLY A 686 -57.79 -22.23 -10.60
N ALA A 687 -57.65 -23.13 -9.62
CA ALA A 687 -58.76 -23.86 -9.03
C ALA A 687 -58.69 -23.80 -7.47
N SER A 688 -59.78 -23.33 -6.88
CA SER A 688 -60.02 -22.91 -5.47
C SER A 688 -60.02 -24.06 -4.43
N PRO A 689 -60.34 -23.82 -3.13
CA PRO A 689 -59.68 -22.98 -2.11
C PRO A 689 -59.45 -23.75 -0.76
N CYS A 690 -58.64 -23.24 0.19
CA CYS A 690 -58.95 -23.25 1.65
C CYS A 690 -57.81 -22.79 2.60
N HIS A 691 -58.25 -22.02 3.61
CA HIS A 691 -57.78 -21.78 4.99
C HIS A 691 -56.61 -20.83 5.36
N LYS A 692 -56.90 -20.11 6.47
CA LYS A 692 -56.31 -18.90 7.08
C LYS A 692 -55.07 -19.19 7.95
N MET A 693 -54.18 -18.20 8.11
CA MET A 693 -53.59 -17.80 9.41
C MET A 693 -53.07 -16.35 9.41
N ASP A 694 -53.21 -15.68 10.56
CA ASP A 694 -53.04 -14.25 10.87
C ASP A 694 -51.60 -13.71 10.87
N TYR A 695 -51.40 -12.43 10.52
CA TYR A 695 -50.29 -11.60 11.07
C TYR A 695 -50.65 -10.12 11.26
N GLN A 696 -50.25 -9.60 12.42
CA GLN A 696 -50.47 -8.24 12.94
C GLN A 696 -49.46 -7.22 12.38
N HIS A 697 -49.93 -5.97 12.28
CA HIS A 697 -49.24 -4.77 11.81
C HIS A 697 -47.94 -4.40 12.56
N PHE A 698 -46.95 -3.90 11.81
CA PHE A 698 -45.95 -2.95 12.31
C PHE A 698 -45.78 -1.78 11.34
N THR A 699 -46.19 -0.59 11.78
CA THR A 699 -46.10 0.69 11.08
C THR A 699 -44.71 1.34 11.23
N ALA A 700 -44.28 2.01 10.16
CA ALA A 700 -42.94 2.57 9.98
C ALA A 700 -42.62 3.82 10.83
N LYS A 701 -41.42 3.86 11.43
CA LYS A 701 -40.71 5.10 11.84
C LYS A 701 -39.20 4.91 11.89
N SER A 702 -38.43 5.76 11.18
CA SER A 702 -36.96 6.06 11.23
C SER A 702 -36.27 6.23 9.84
N LEU A 703 -36.11 7.48 9.41
CA LEU A 703 -35.54 7.94 8.12
C LEU A 703 -34.00 7.77 7.95
N GLY A 704 -33.56 7.77 6.69
CA GLY A 704 -32.16 7.89 6.22
C GLY A 704 -31.82 6.76 5.24
N ILE A 705 -31.42 7.07 3.99
CA ILE A 705 -31.26 6.15 2.82
C ILE A 705 -31.68 4.71 3.15
N ARG A 706 -32.99 4.46 3.03
CA ARG A 706 -33.59 3.18 3.41
C ARG A 706 -33.55 2.25 2.21
N ILE A 707 -32.66 1.27 2.17
CA ILE A 707 -33.13 -0.07 1.76
C ILE A 707 -33.94 -0.57 2.96
N GLY A 708 -35.18 -0.10 3.06
CA GLY A 708 -36.13 -0.59 4.04
C GLY A 708 -36.79 -1.81 3.42
N PHE A 709 -36.54 -2.99 3.99
CA PHE A 709 -37.37 -4.14 3.68
C PHE A 709 -38.67 -4.01 4.47
N THR A 710 -39.74 -3.66 3.78
CA THR A 710 -41.06 -4.14 4.16
C THR A 710 -41.29 -5.39 3.33
N GLU A 711 -41.40 -6.56 3.97
CA GLU A 711 -42.12 -7.68 3.36
C GLU A 711 -43.49 -7.15 2.95
N TYR A 712 -43.69 -6.90 1.66
CA TYR A 712 -45.03 -6.76 1.12
C TYR A 712 -45.37 -8.10 0.48
N ILE A 713 -45.74 -9.07 1.31
CA ILE A 713 -46.51 -10.21 0.83
C ILE A 713 -47.81 -9.60 0.32
N ALA A 714 -47.97 -9.52 -1.00
CA ALA A 714 -49.22 -9.12 -1.60
C ALA A 714 -50.29 -10.15 -1.20
N SER A 715 -51.00 -9.91 -0.10
CA SER A 715 -52.13 -10.72 0.30
C SER A 715 -53.24 -10.50 -0.75
N LYS A 716 -53.55 -11.58 -1.47
CA LYS A 716 -54.76 -11.72 -2.27
C LYS A 716 -55.96 -11.55 -1.34
N GLN A 717 -56.49 -10.34 -1.22
CA GLN A 717 -57.92 -10.11 -1.07
C GLN A 717 -58.21 -8.63 -1.33
N GLU A 718 -59.15 -8.40 -2.24
CA GLU A 718 -59.58 -7.11 -2.77
C GLU A 718 -58.66 -6.50 -3.85
N GLY A 719 -59.17 -6.49 -5.08
CA GLY A 719 -58.48 -5.99 -6.27
C GLY A 719 -58.24 -4.49 -6.24
N LYS A 720 -57.24 -4.04 -5.48
CA LYS A 720 -56.66 -2.70 -5.58
C LYS A 720 -55.25 -2.79 -6.14
N SER A 721 -54.99 -2.00 -7.17
CA SER A 721 -53.68 -1.95 -7.84
C SER A 721 -52.62 -1.36 -6.90
N LEU A 722 -51.35 -1.77 -7.10
CA LEU A 722 -50.15 -1.29 -6.38
C LEU A 722 -50.01 0.25 -6.31
N LYS A 723 -50.77 1.01 -7.11
CA LYS A 723 -50.79 2.47 -7.09
C LYS A 723 -51.59 3.08 -5.94
N GLU A 724 -52.55 2.37 -5.35
CA GLU A 724 -53.45 2.98 -4.34
C GLU A 724 -52.93 2.89 -2.91
N GLY A 725 -51.96 2.00 -2.63
CA GLY A 725 -51.34 1.88 -1.29
C GLY A 725 -50.18 2.85 -1.03
N LEU A 726 -49.82 3.69 -2.01
CA LEU A 726 -48.66 4.60 -1.97
C LEU A 726 -49.03 6.10 -2.04
N CYS A 727 -50.32 6.45 -1.89
CA CYS A 727 -50.77 7.82 -1.67
C CYS A 727 -50.96 8.12 -0.18
#